data_AF-A0AAU3KCT4-F1
#
_entry.id   AF-A0AAU3KCT4-F1
#
_cell.length_a   1.000
_cell.length_b   1.000
_cell.length_c   1.000
_cell.angle_alpha   90.00
_cell.angle_beta   90.00
_cell.angle_gamma   90.00
#
_symmetry.space_group_name_H-M   'P 1'
#
loop_
_entity.id
_entity.type
_entity.pdbx_description
1 polymer ?
#
loop_
_entity_poly.entity_id
_entity_poly.type
_entity_poly.pdbx_seq_one_letter_code
_entity_poly.pdbx_strand_id
1 'polypeptide(L)'
;MNEVLWDTTPPSGSEHRRPHDSVAAARVVEAVRAGNAGRLFPVVMRPTDDGLLAHERFLTGDSDAAVLAAAFSSPRFAPLTGLLDALDTWCHRATERYGDLLAPGLLDVTDGGLFGPLVTEAFTACAAGVPYAADEQHVRWTAFLDQFLQRLARDVTDPWFGRPSLRTPVTAIEAQDGETHNGRRRILRVSMRGGGTVAYKPRPPGGELLFLAPDESVFAFLNSLPPVTGPVVLPVVRGTAGTGPDRLEYTWQEWIEPPSQWGTIRSASGRRLTGTRLDRRQAERFWHRAGSLAAAAFRFGIVDLGESNVLSGTRPGQQDPLYYPVDLEIFLAPLQRLYDTGLIADAEAGDHHHPGLEDQARWCAVDGPVAHFTETAGGGLRLVRRTRPCVRPQTRAVVADTQGRTGYGPYLSVFLRGMFDAWTLMCRHHDAIRGFLARAGQDRHVRVLLRPTAQYTEVLADRLTGTGPGIAARPDAEHDAVFGPDEGAQLDVMDVPYFFRPVLGGPLMRVGPPHTPVSVRSSAQMPPSLAVRDGRGHDLAGLGVALRDATHYVYDRVVPCALQSDGARVRLSDRNTGEVGFDWPEARRRVVYTWDRDTVRIRTEPLARPALALDVRRRLLAIDRVDAALRTRWATSGFSDKETGERLQSLTGAAARWLEDVVKRHGWPGRALVGPAGAAAACRLVQHAEGPLEFQHECLRLIEEAARNGDLPWRQVAYVTDALRIRDARPQLYGTKFRLQEGKLEPWPIEQPARVDELRRGLRMEPLARYASRLRSRYQPQSG
;
A
#
# COMPACT_ATOMS: atom_id res chain seq x y z
N MET A 1 23.67 -4.73 30.86
CA MET A 1 24.74 -3.70 30.74
C MET A 1 24.93 -3.44 29.26
N ASN A 2 25.07 -2.18 28.82
CA ASN A 2 25.38 -1.92 27.41
C ASN A 2 26.80 -2.41 27.14
N GLU A 3 26.95 -3.23 26.11
CA GLU A 3 28.25 -3.74 25.70
C GLU A 3 28.99 -2.65 24.93
N VAL A 4 30.04 -2.14 25.57
CA VAL A 4 30.86 -1.06 25.03
C VAL A 4 31.87 -1.66 24.07
N LEU A 5 31.78 -1.27 22.80
CA LEU A 5 32.67 -1.75 21.75
C LEU A 5 33.94 -0.91 21.69
N TRP A 6 33.78 0.40 21.88
CA TRP A 6 34.85 1.38 21.81
C TRP A 6 34.53 2.63 22.63
N ASP A 7 35.54 3.21 23.26
CA ASP A 7 35.39 4.44 24.04
C ASP A 7 36.57 5.38 23.74
N THR A 8 36.27 6.68 23.73
CA THR A 8 37.27 7.73 23.50
C THR A 8 37.19 8.79 24.57
N THR A 9 38.37 9.26 24.98
CA THR A 9 38.50 10.55 25.69
C THR A 9 38.74 11.63 24.63
N PRO A 10 38.16 12.84 24.79
CA PRO A 10 38.46 13.94 23.88
C PRO A 10 39.97 14.20 23.87
N PRO A 11 40.59 14.46 22.70
CA PRO A 11 42.00 14.81 22.65
C PRO A 11 42.25 16.09 23.47
N SER A 12 43.20 16.03 24.41
CA SER A 12 43.62 17.18 25.20
C SER A 12 44.56 18.05 24.38
N GLY A 13 44.04 19.12 23.78
CA GLY A 13 44.82 20.11 23.05
C GLY A 13 44.78 19.96 21.52
N SER A 14 45.14 21.04 20.83
CA SER A 14 45.11 21.21 19.37
C SER A 14 46.22 20.44 18.63
N GLU A 15 46.55 19.22 19.04
CA GLU A 15 47.42 18.36 18.25
C GLU A 15 46.61 17.82 17.08
N HIS A 16 46.69 18.52 15.93
CA HIS A 16 46.26 18.00 14.64
C HIS A 16 47.12 16.79 14.26
N ARG A 17 46.84 15.62 14.84
CA ARG A 17 47.35 14.36 14.30
C ARG A 17 46.68 14.14 12.97
N ARG A 18 47.45 14.29 11.88
CA ARG A 18 47.00 13.87 10.56
C ARG A 18 46.81 12.35 10.60
N PRO A 19 45.77 11.79 9.96
CA PRO A 19 45.73 10.35 9.68
C PRO A 19 47.06 9.98 9.03
N HIS A 20 47.76 8.96 9.55
CA HIS A 20 48.99 8.52 8.90
C HIS A 20 48.63 8.04 7.48
N ASP A 21 49.28 8.63 6.48
CA ASP A 21 49.44 8.18 5.10
C ASP A 21 48.21 8.03 4.18
N SER A 22 46.96 8.21 4.66
CA SER A 22 45.73 8.09 3.84
C SER A 22 45.12 9.45 3.44
N VAL A 23 45.08 9.73 2.13
CA VAL A 23 44.48 10.96 1.56
C VAL A 23 42.95 10.90 1.62
N ALA A 24 42.36 9.74 1.33
CA ALA A 24 40.90 9.57 1.36
C ALA A 24 40.36 9.72 2.80
N ALA A 25 41.04 9.15 3.79
CA ALA A 25 40.66 9.29 5.20
C ALA A 25 40.67 10.76 5.66
N ALA A 26 41.68 11.54 5.24
CA ALA A 26 41.74 12.97 5.54
C ALA A 26 40.57 13.75 4.91
N ARG A 27 40.21 13.44 3.65
CA ARG A 27 39.03 14.03 2.99
C ARG A 27 37.72 13.68 3.71
N VAL A 28 37.57 12.43 4.15
CA VAL A 28 36.39 11.98 4.90
C VAL A 28 36.27 12.71 6.24
N VAL A 29 37.37 12.87 6.98
CA VAL A 29 37.37 13.66 8.23
C VAL A 29 36.94 15.10 7.97
N GLU A 30 37.41 15.71 6.88
CA GLU A 30 37.02 17.08 6.54
C GLU A 30 35.55 17.18 6.12
N ALA A 31 35.07 16.20 5.37
CA ALA A 31 33.66 16.14 4.99
C ALA A 31 32.75 15.90 6.21
N VAL A 32 33.20 15.16 7.24
CA VAL A 32 32.48 15.08 8.52
C VAL A 32 32.50 16.42 9.25
N ARG A 33 33.66 17.09 9.32
CA ARG A 33 33.75 18.44 9.91
C ARG A 33 32.75 19.40 9.27
N ALA A 34 32.62 19.35 7.95
CA ALA A 34 31.66 20.15 7.18
C ALA A 34 30.19 19.66 7.26
N GLY A 35 29.92 18.51 7.89
CA GLY A 35 28.57 17.95 8.05
C GLY A 35 28.04 17.17 6.84
N ASN A 36 28.89 16.82 5.87
CA ASN A 36 28.51 16.18 4.63
C ASN A 36 28.64 14.64 4.66
N ALA A 37 29.53 14.11 5.51
CA ALA A 37 29.88 12.69 5.52
C ALA A 37 29.50 11.94 6.80
N GLY A 38 28.69 12.53 7.68
CA GLY A 38 28.29 11.90 8.95
C GLY A 38 27.52 10.58 8.80
N ARG A 39 26.88 10.35 7.65
CA ARG A 39 26.17 9.09 7.31
C ARG A 39 27.11 7.92 7.02
N LEU A 40 28.43 8.15 6.90
CA LEU A 40 29.41 7.07 6.73
C LEU A 40 29.64 6.26 8.02
N PHE A 41 29.23 6.78 9.16
CA PHE A 41 29.58 6.24 10.47
C PHE A 41 28.33 5.91 11.29
N PRO A 42 28.48 5.10 12.37
CA PRO A 42 27.40 4.89 13.33
C PRO A 42 26.80 6.23 13.79
N VAL A 43 25.48 6.26 13.98
CA VAL A 43 24.76 7.46 14.38
C VAL A 43 24.86 7.68 15.89
N VAL A 44 24.74 8.94 16.33
CA VAL A 44 24.57 9.27 17.75
C VAL A 44 23.10 9.04 18.12
N MET A 45 22.89 8.20 19.13
CA MET A 45 21.56 7.91 19.63
C MET A 45 21.49 8.13 21.13
N ARG A 46 20.32 8.55 21.59
CA ARG A 46 20.02 8.73 23.01
C ARG A 46 18.86 7.85 23.46
N PRO A 47 18.93 7.26 24.66
CA PRO A 47 17.78 6.58 25.23
C PRO A 47 16.66 7.59 25.51
N THR A 48 15.44 7.14 25.28
CA THR A 48 14.20 7.84 25.65
C THR A 48 13.65 7.28 26.96
N ASP A 49 12.78 8.04 27.63
CA ASP A 49 12.20 7.66 28.93
C ASP A 49 11.45 6.31 28.91
N ASP A 50 10.90 5.93 27.76
CA ASP A 50 10.20 4.66 27.52
C ASP A 50 11.11 3.55 26.98
N GLY A 51 12.43 3.74 27.05
CA GLY A 51 13.40 2.68 26.77
C GLY A 51 13.74 2.47 25.29
N LEU A 52 13.25 3.33 24.37
CA LEU A 52 13.65 3.31 22.96
C LEU A 52 14.94 4.12 22.72
N LEU A 53 15.63 3.88 21.61
CA LEU A 53 16.77 4.69 21.16
C LEU A 53 16.33 5.69 20.09
N ALA A 54 16.43 6.98 20.37
CA ALA A 54 16.14 8.03 19.40
C ALA A 54 17.42 8.43 18.65
N HIS A 55 17.34 8.54 17.33
CA HIS A 55 18.37 9.22 16.54
C HIS A 55 18.47 10.67 17.01
N GLU A 56 19.67 11.08 17.42
CA GLU A 56 19.95 12.44 17.86
C GLU A 56 20.59 13.25 16.74
N ARG A 57 21.71 12.76 16.20
CA ARG A 57 22.46 13.43 15.13
C ARG A 57 23.40 12.46 14.41
N PHE A 58 23.76 12.83 13.19
CA PHE A 58 24.96 12.30 12.54
C PHE A 58 26.22 12.97 13.11
N LEU A 59 27.39 12.36 12.86
CA LEU A 59 28.66 12.99 13.22
C LEU A 59 28.89 14.26 12.40
N THR A 60 29.30 15.34 13.06
CA THR A 60 29.54 16.64 12.43
C THR A 60 30.41 17.57 13.29
N GLY A 61 31.07 18.54 12.65
CA GLY A 61 31.83 19.59 13.35
C GLY A 61 33.21 19.14 13.83
N ASP A 62 33.92 20.07 14.46
CA ASP A 62 35.35 19.91 14.81
C ASP A 62 35.59 18.79 15.82
N SER A 63 34.70 18.63 16.80
CA SER A 63 34.86 17.64 17.87
C SER A 63 34.79 16.21 17.33
N ASP A 64 33.75 15.87 16.58
CA ASP A 64 33.62 14.53 15.99
C ASP A 64 34.71 14.26 14.96
N ALA A 65 35.07 15.27 14.15
CA ALA A 65 36.18 15.16 13.19
C ALA A 65 37.51 14.87 13.88
N ALA A 66 37.79 15.49 15.04
CA ALA A 66 38.99 15.22 15.82
C ALA A 66 38.99 13.79 16.40
N VAL A 67 37.83 13.29 16.85
CA VAL A 67 37.69 11.89 17.30
C VAL A 67 37.96 10.92 16.16
N LEU A 68 37.41 11.15 14.97
CA LEU A 68 37.66 10.31 13.79
C LEU A 68 39.12 10.38 13.34
N ALA A 69 39.74 11.57 13.33
CA ALA A 69 41.15 11.71 12.99
C ALA A 69 42.04 10.90 13.95
N ALA A 70 41.78 10.98 15.26
CA ALA A 70 42.50 10.20 16.26
C ALA A 70 42.29 8.69 16.08
N ALA A 71 41.06 8.27 15.74
CA ALA A 71 40.77 6.87 15.43
C ALA A 71 41.57 6.39 14.21
N PHE A 72 41.57 7.15 13.11
CA PHE A 72 42.28 6.81 11.87
C PHE A 72 43.80 6.82 11.99
N SER A 73 44.37 7.55 12.96
CA SER A 73 45.80 7.48 13.28
C SER A 73 46.18 6.23 14.10
N SER A 74 45.22 5.44 14.59
CA SER A 74 45.49 4.22 15.36
C SER A 74 45.66 3.01 14.45
N PRO A 75 46.64 2.10 14.71
CA PRO A 75 46.81 0.86 13.95
C PRO A 75 45.54 0.00 13.87
N ARG A 76 44.65 0.11 14.88
CA ARG A 76 43.37 -0.58 14.93
C ARG A 76 42.44 -0.25 13.75
N PHE A 77 42.54 0.96 13.21
CA PHE A 77 41.72 1.45 12.10
C PHE A 77 42.43 1.43 10.74
N ALA A 78 43.66 0.91 10.67
CA ALA A 78 44.38 0.77 9.40
C ALA A 78 43.59 0.01 8.31
N PRO A 79 42.82 -1.06 8.62
CA PRO A 79 41.97 -1.71 7.61
C PRO A 79 40.93 -0.76 7.02
N LEU A 80 40.33 0.13 7.83
CA LEU A 80 39.33 1.08 7.37
C LEU A 80 39.96 2.19 6.50
N THR A 81 41.11 2.73 6.89
CA THR A 81 41.78 3.78 6.08
C THR A 81 42.21 3.22 4.73
N GLY A 82 42.74 1.99 4.68
CA GLY A 82 43.06 1.31 3.43
C GLY A 82 41.82 1.06 2.56
N LEU A 83 40.69 0.66 3.17
CA LEU A 83 39.40 0.53 2.47
C LEU A 83 38.96 1.86 1.83
N LEU A 84 39.08 2.99 2.55
CA LEU A 84 38.73 4.30 2.03
C LEU A 84 39.60 4.70 0.83
N ASP A 85 40.92 4.49 0.89
CA ASP A 85 41.81 4.79 -0.24
C ASP A 85 41.50 3.93 -1.48
N ALA A 86 41.14 2.66 -1.25
CA ALA A 86 40.76 1.75 -2.31
C ALA A 86 39.42 2.15 -2.96
N LEU A 87 38.43 2.56 -2.16
CA LEU A 87 37.16 3.10 -2.64
C LEU A 87 37.34 4.41 -3.41
N ASP A 88 38.19 5.33 -2.94
CA ASP A 88 38.49 6.59 -3.62
C ASP A 88 39.15 6.35 -4.98
N THR A 89 40.12 5.42 -5.02
CA THR A 89 40.75 4.97 -6.26
C THR A 89 39.72 4.38 -7.23
N TRP A 90 38.76 3.59 -6.73
CA TRP A 90 37.67 3.08 -7.55
C TRP A 90 36.76 4.19 -8.06
N CYS A 91 36.40 5.18 -7.24
CA CYS A 91 35.55 6.31 -7.64
C CYS A 91 36.15 7.08 -8.82
N HIS A 92 37.47 7.35 -8.78
CA HIS A 92 38.17 8.02 -9.89
C HIS A 92 38.10 7.20 -11.19
N ARG A 93 38.48 5.91 -11.15
CA ARG A 93 38.42 5.03 -12.33
C ARG A 93 37.01 4.87 -12.90
N ALA A 94 36.02 4.70 -12.02
CA ALA A 94 34.63 4.52 -12.42
C ALA A 94 34.06 5.81 -13.03
N THR A 95 34.41 6.98 -12.49
CA THR A 95 34.02 8.28 -13.03
C THR A 95 34.60 8.51 -14.42
N GLU A 96 35.88 8.19 -14.63
CA GLU A 96 36.52 8.28 -15.95
C GLU A 96 35.83 7.35 -16.98
N ARG A 97 35.46 6.14 -16.56
CA ARG A 97 34.84 5.14 -17.43
C ARG A 97 33.37 5.41 -17.76
N TYR A 98 32.60 5.95 -16.81
CA TYR A 98 31.14 6.10 -16.92
C TYR A 98 30.68 7.57 -16.85
N GLY A 99 31.57 8.54 -17.09
CA GLY A 99 31.28 9.97 -16.96
C GLY A 99 30.10 10.47 -17.81
N ASP A 100 29.80 9.84 -18.95
CA ASP A 100 28.64 10.18 -19.77
C ASP A 100 27.30 9.69 -19.18
N LEU A 101 27.36 8.67 -18.32
CA LEU A 101 26.20 8.06 -17.68
C LEU A 101 25.87 8.73 -16.33
N LEU A 102 26.88 9.25 -15.64
CA LEU A 102 26.81 9.72 -14.26
C LEU A 102 26.93 11.24 -14.19
N ALA A 103 26.22 11.87 -13.25
CA ALA A 103 26.38 13.30 -13.02
C ALA A 103 27.81 13.60 -12.51
N PRO A 104 28.40 14.77 -12.85
CA PRO A 104 29.72 15.14 -12.35
C PRO A 104 29.77 15.11 -10.82
N GLY A 105 30.79 14.47 -10.26
CA GLY A 105 30.98 14.36 -8.80
C GLY A 105 30.04 13.38 -8.10
N LEU A 106 29.26 12.57 -8.84
CA LEU A 106 28.35 11.59 -8.24
C LEU A 106 29.08 10.51 -7.43
N LEU A 107 30.20 9.99 -7.93
CA LEU A 107 30.99 8.98 -7.23
C LEU A 107 32.07 9.67 -6.41
N ASP A 108 31.84 9.79 -5.10
CA ASP A 108 32.77 10.38 -4.15
C ASP A 108 32.82 9.50 -2.89
N VAL A 109 34.04 9.23 -2.38
CA VAL A 109 34.25 8.39 -1.19
C VAL A 109 33.55 8.93 0.07
N THR A 110 33.19 10.22 0.08
CA THR A 110 32.45 10.87 1.17
C THR A 110 30.94 10.67 1.10
N ASP A 111 30.42 10.04 0.03
CA ASP A 111 29.00 9.75 -0.14
C ASP A 111 28.53 8.66 0.85
N GLY A 112 27.89 9.11 1.93
CA GLY A 112 27.29 8.22 2.93
C GLY A 112 26.04 7.48 2.46
N GLY A 113 25.40 7.89 1.36
CA GLY A 113 24.31 7.14 0.74
C GLY A 113 24.81 5.92 -0.02
N LEU A 114 25.95 6.03 -0.70
CA LEU A 114 26.55 4.91 -1.43
C LEU A 114 27.44 4.04 -0.53
N PHE A 115 28.38 4.62 0.20
CA PHE A 115 29.40 3.87 0.94
C PHE A 115 29.09 3.68 2.43
N GLY A 116 28.08 4.37 2.95
CA GLY A 116 27.73 4.33 4.38
C GLY A 116 27.58 2.94 4.97
N PRO A 117 26.86 2.00 4.33
CA PRO A 117 26.71 0.66 4.88
C PRO A 117 28.03 -0.11 5.05
N LEU A 118 28.94 -0.02 4.07
CA LEU A 118 30.24 -0.69 4.14
C LEU A 118 31.19 0.00 5.13
N VAL A 119 31.23 1.32 5.11
CA VAL A 119 32.11 2.11 5.99
C VAL A 119 31.67 2.01 7.44
N THR A 120 30.37 2.02 7.72
CA THR A 120 29.82 1.82 9.08
C THR A 120 30.15 0.42 9.61
N GLU A 121 30.07 -0.60 8.77
CA GLU A 121 30.45 -1.98 9.12
C GLU A 121 31.94 -2.07 9.45
N ALA A 122 32.81 -1.62 8.54
CA ALA A 122 34.26 -1.62 8.73
C ALA A 122 34.67 -0.81 9.97
N PHE A 123 34.06 0.36 10.17
CA PHE A 123 34.28 1.16 11.38
C PHE A 123 33.88 0.39 12.64
N THR A 124 32.70 -0.25 12.64
CA THR A 124 32.21 -1.01 13.80
C THR A 124 33.12 -2.18 14.12
N ALA A 125 33.58 -2.94 13.11
CA ALA A 125 34.51 -4.06 13.30
C ALA A 125 35.85 -3.59 13.87
N CYS A 126 36.46 -2.56 13.26
CA CYS A 126 37.68 -1.93 13.75
C CYS A 126 37.51 -1.43 15.18
N ALA A 127 36.43 -0.70 15.47
CA ALA A 127 36.11 -0.16 16.77
C ALA A 127 35.86 -1.26 17.82
N ALA A 128 35.26 -2.39 17.45
CA ALA A 128 35.08 -3.55 18.31
C ALA A 128 36.36 -4.38 18.48
N GLY A 129 37.37 -4.19 17.61
CA GLY A 129 38.64 -4.92 17.65
C GLY A 129 38.55 -6.32 17.07
N VAL A 130 37.52 -6.55 16.25
CA VAL A 130 37.32 -7.79 15.52
C VAL A 130 38.15 -7.75 14.24
N PRO A 131 38.82 -8.85 13.86
CA PRO A 131 39.48 -8.95 12.56
C PRO A 131 38.49 -8.65 11.42
N TYR A 132 38.84 -7.69 10.56
CA TYR A 132 38.02 -7.30 9.41
C TYR A 132 38.82 -7.42 8.12
N ALA A 133 38.36 -8.28 7.21
CA ALA A 133 38.99 -8.52 5.91
C ALA A 133 38.68 -7.38 4.92
N ALA A 134 39.15 -6.17 5.22
CA ALA A 134 38.85 -4.95 4.46
C ALA A 134 39.12 -5.09 2.95
N ASP A 135 40.26 -5.68 2.58
CA ASP A 135 40.64 -5.86 1.17
C ASP A 135 39.64 -6.73 0.41
N GLU A 136 39.21 -7.85 0.99
CA GLU A 136 38.21 -8.73 0.38
C GLU A 136 36.85 -8.05 0.28
N GLN A 137 36.44 -7.31 1.32
CA GLN A 137 35.16 -6.60 1.34
C GLN A 137 35.13 -5.47 0.31
N HIS A 138 36.23 -4.72 0.18
CA HIS A 138 36.41 -3.72 -0.87
C HIS A 138 36.32 -4.35 -2.28
N VAL A 139 37.00 -5.47 -2.53
CA VAL A 139 36.96 -6.14 -3.84
C VAL A 139 35.55 -6.60 -4.18
N ARG A 140 34.82 -7.19 -3.23
CA ARG A 140 33.42 -7.60 -3.44
C ARG A 140 32.52 -6.41 -3.73
N TRP A 141 32.68 -5.33 -2.97
CA TRP A 141 31.88 -4.11 -3.13
C TRP A 141 32.10 -3.44 -4.48
N THR A 142 33.35 -3.22 -4.87
CA THR A 142 33.69 -2.57 -6.13
C THR A 142 33.34 -3.45 -7.33
N ALA A 143 33.51 -4.76 -7.25
CA ALA A 143 33.04 -5.69 -8.30
C ALA A 143 31.51 -5.65 -8.46
N PHE A 144 30.77 -5.56 -7.34
CA PHE A 144 29.32 -5.37 -7.36
C PHE A 144 28.91 -4.06 -8.04
N LEU A 145 29.55 -2.94 -7.70
CA LEU A 145 29.25 -1.63 -8.29
C LEU A 145 29.67 -1.56 -9.77
N ASP A 146 30.81 -2.16 -10.15
CA ASP A 146 31.24 -2.27 -11.54
C ASP A 146 30.22 -3.05 -12.36
N GLN A 147 29.73 -4.19 -11.84
CA GLN A 147 28.70 -4.96 -12.52
C GLN A 147 27.39 -4.16 -12.65
N PHE A 148 26.99 -3.43 -11.60
CA PHE A 148 25.84 -2.54 -11.64
C PHE A 148 26.00 -1.46 -12.72
N LEU A 149 27.13 -0.76 -12.79
CA LEU A 149 27.38 0.30 -13.77
C LEU A 149 27.41 -0.25 -15.20
N GLN A 150 27.99 -1.44 -15.41
CA GLN A 150 27.95 -2.13 -16.70
C GLN A 150 26.51 -2.47 -17.13
N ARG A 151 25.72 -3.04 -16.21
CA ARG A 151 24.31 -3.36 -16.43
C ARG A 151 23.50 -2.10 -16.72
N LEU A 152 23.72 -1.04 -15.96
CA LEU A 152 23.03 0.24 -16.14
C LEU A 152 23.37 0.85 -17.50
N ALA A 153 24.66 0.94 -17.86
CA ALA A 153 25.09 1.49 -19.16
C ALA A 153 24.46 0.76 -20.35
N ARG A 154 24.28 -0.56 -20.24
CA ARG A 154 23.59 -1.37 -21.22
C ARG A 154 22.08 -1.09 -21.21
N ASP A 155 21.45 -1.20 -20.05
CA ASP A 155 19.99 -1.25 -19.92
C ASP A 155 19.32 0.12 -20.09
N VAL A 156 20.00 1.24 -19.86
CA VAL A 156 19.42 2.58 -20.12
C VAL A 156 19.04 2.81 -21.59
N THR A 157 19.52 1.95 -22.49
CA THR A 157 19.14 1.96 -23.91
C THR A 157 17.87 1.16 -24.21
N ASP A 158 17.38 0.35 -23.25
CA ASP A 158 16.18 -0.47 -23.38
C ASP A 158 14.90 0.40 -23.39
N PRO A 159 13.84 0.01 -24.13
CA PRO A 159 12.56 0.74 -24.16
C PRO A 159 11.95 1.00 -22.78
N TRP A 160 12.18 0.14 -21.78
CA TRP A 160 11.71 0.35 -20.42
C TRP A 160 12.29 1.63 -19.78
N PHE A 161 13.51 2.02 -20.15
CA PHE A 161 14.18 3.25 -19.71
C PHE A 161 13.85 4.47 -20.59
N GLY A 162 13.19 4.30 -21.74
CA GLY A 162 12.82 5.38 -22.67
C GLY A 162 11.83 6.44 -22.13
N ARG A 163 11.45 6.35 -20.85
CA ARG A 163 10.53 7.27 -20.19
C ARG A 163 11.19 8.63 -19.92
N PRO A 164 10.47 9.76 -20.07
CA PRO A 164 11.01 11.09 -19.75
C PRO A 164 11.58 11.22 -18.34
N SER A 165 10.98 10.53 -17.37
CA SER A 165 11.41 10.55 -15.96
C SER A 165 12.73 9.81 -15.71
N LEU A 166 13.15 8.90 -16.59
CA LEU A 166 14.37 8.10 -16.41
C LEU A 166 15.54 8.56 -17.29
N ARG A 167 15.46 9.79 -17.81
CA ARG A 167 16.56 10.38 -18.59
C ARG A 167 17.82 10.49 -17.75
N THR A 168 18.92 9.96 -18.29
CA THR A 168 20.29 10.12 -17.79
C THR A 168 20.74 11.59 -17.85
N PRO A 169 21.81 12.00 -17.15
CA PRO A 169 22.66 11.19 -16.27
C PRO A 169 21.95 10.73 -14.99
N VAL A 170 22.54 9.74 -14.33
CA VAL A 170 22.22 9.35 -12.95
C VAL A 170 22.64 10.48 -12.02
N THR A 171 21.81 10.85 -11.06
CA THR A 171 22.04 11.97 -10.14
C THR A 171 22.19 11.57 -8.69
N ALA A 172 21.81 10.35 -8.31
CA ALA A 172 22.06 9.79 -6.98
C ALA A 172 22.06 8.25 -7.05
N ILE A 173 22.92 7.60 -6.27
CA ILE A 173 22.93 6.15 -6.06
C ILE A 173 23.00 5.91 -4.56
N GLU A 174 21.97 5.29 -3.98
CA GLU A 174 21.91 4.98 -2.55
C GLU A 174 21.87 3.47 -2.34
N ALA A 175 22.85 2.96 -1.60
CA ALA A 175 22.89 1.59 -1.13
C ALA A 175 21.90 1.42 0.04
N GLN A 176 20.91 0.54 -0.11
CA GLN A 176 19.95 0.31 0.97
C GLN A 176 20.63 -0.40 2.16
N ASP A 177 20.31 0.03 3.38
CA ASP A 177 20.89 -0.45 4.66
C ASP A 177 20.50 -1.89 5.03
N GLY A 178 19.61 -2.51 4.25
CA GLY A 178 19.15 -3.88 4.47
C GLY A 178 20.22 -4.95 4.27
N GLU A 179 19.78 -6.19 4.37
CA GLU A 179 20.63 -7.38 4.30
C GLU A 179 21.36 -7.51 2.97
N THR A 180 22.54 -8.14 3.03
CA THR A 180 23.29 -8.52 1.84
C THR A 180 23.11 -9.99 1.50
N HIS A 181 23.12 -10.27 0.20
CA HIS A 181 23.01 -11.62 -0.34
C HIS A 181 23.94 -11.81 -1.55
N ASN A 182 24.16 -13.06 -1.95
CA ASN A 182 24.77 -13.43 -3.22
C ASN A 182 26.15 -12.79 -3.49
N GLY A 183 26.97 -12.70 -2.44
CA GLY A 183 28.29 -12.09 -2.46
C GLY A 183 28.26 -10.61 -2.13
N ARG A 184 27.65 -10.24 -0.99
CA ARG A 184 27.64 -8.86 -0.45
C ARG A 184 26.84 -7.85 -1.27
N ARG A 185 25.94 -8.33 -2.12
CA ARG A 185 25.12 -7.47 -2.98
C ARG A 185 23.89 -6.98 -2.21
N ARG A 186 23.43 -5.78 -2.58
CA ARG A 186 22.29 -5.11 -1.97
C ARG A 186 21.45 -4.39 -3.01
N ILE A 187 20.25 -3.99 -2.61
CA ILE A 187 19.38 -3.15 -3.44
C ILE A 187 20.01 -1.75 -3.55
N LEU A 188 20.05 -1.20 -4.77
CA LEU A 188 20.44 0.19 -5.00
C LEU A 188 19.22 1.00 -5.42
N ARG A 189 19.05 2.17 -4.81
CA ARG A 189 18.10 3.20 -5.26
C ARG A 189 18.84 4.16 -6.18
N VAL A 190 18.37 4.29 -7.42
CA VAL A 190 19.04 5.04 -8.48
C VAL A 190 18.11 6.16 -8.94
N SER A 191 18.54 7.41 -8.75
CA SER A 191 17.78 8.59 -9.18
C SER A 191 18.33 9.13 -10.50
N MET A 192 17.43 9.52 -11.39
CA MET A 192 17.75 9.99 -12.74
C MET A 192 17.48 11.49 -12.86
N ARG A 193 18.21 12.19 -13.75
CA ARG A 193 17.98 13.62 -14.05
C ARG A 193 16.52 13.93 -14.42
N GLY A 194 15.81 13.00 -15.05
CA GLY A 194 14.40 13.13 -15.37
C GLY A 194 13.45 13.19 -14.15
N GLY A 195 13.95 13.02 -12.92
CA GLY A 195 13.19 13.07 -11.67
C GLY A 195 12.57 11.74 -11.24
N GLY A 196 12.75 10.67 -12.03
CA GLY A 196 12.32 9.33 -11.67
C GLY A 196 13.40 8.56 -10.92
N THR A 197 12.96 7.66 -10.04
CA THR A 197 13.82 6.80 -9.24
C THR A 197 13.47 5.33 -9.49
N VAL A 198 14.48 4.48 -9.54
CA VAL A 198 14.34 3.03 -9.73
C VAL A 198 15.14 2.27 -8.67
N ALA A 199 14.65 1.10 -8.29
CA ALA A 199 15.39 0.11 -7.53
C ALA A 199 16.10 -0.84 -8.50
N TYR A 200 17.40 -1.01 -8.33
CA TYR A 200 18.19 -2.11 -8.89
C TYR A 200 18.28 -3.23 -7.85
N LYS A 201 17.79 -4.42 -8.19
CA LYS A 201 17.78 -5.58 -7.30
C LYS A 201 18.64 -6.70 -7.89
N PRO A 202 19.84 -6.95 -7.36
CA PRO A 202 20.81 -7.89 -7.94
C PRO A 202 20.54 -9.34 -7.52
N ARG A 203 19.33 -9.82 -7.77
CA ARG A 203 18.87 -11.17 -7.43
C ARG A 203 17.96 -11.73 -8.53
N PRO A 204 17.83 -13.06 -8.66
CA PRO A 204 17.02 -13.67 -9.71
C PRO A 204 15.57 -13.14 -9.70
N PRO A 205 14.97 -12.85 -10.87
CA PRO A 205 13.64 -12.29 -10.93
C PRO A 205 12.60 -13.31 -10.42
N GLY A 206 11.79 -12.87 -9.46
CA GLY A 206 10.81 -13.70 -8.80
C GLY A 206 9.39 -13.15 -8.91
N GLY A 207 8.76 -12.95 -7.76
CA GLY A 207 7.34 -12.65 -7.65
C GLY A 207 6.98 -11.23 -8.06
N GLU A 208 7.89 -10.25 -8.02
CA GLU A 208 7.54 -8.88 -8.44
C GLU A 208 7.12 -8.84 -9.91
N LEU A 209 7.84 -9.55 -10.79
CA LEU A 209 7.47 -9.62 -12.20
C LEU A 209 6.27 -10.56 -12.45
N LEU A 210 6.12 -11.62 -11.65
CA LEU A 210 5.01 -12.57 -11.80
C LEU A 210 3.67 -12.00 -11.32
N PHE A 211 3.66 -11.18 -10.27
CA PHE A 211 2.46 -10.67 -9.62
C PHE A 211 2.20 -9.18 -9.85
N LEU A 212 3.23 -8.32 -9.96
CA LEU A 212 3.04 -6.86 -9.95
C LEU A 212 3.23 -6.18 -11.30
N ALA A 213 3.90 -6.80 -12.28
CA ALA A 213 4.17 -6.14 -13.56
C ALA A 213 2.86 -5.67 -14.24
N PRO A 214 2.78 -4.42 -14.74
CA PRO A 214 1.50 -3.84 -15.17
C PRO A 214 0.92 -4.45 -16.46
N ASP A 215 1.77 -5.03 -17.31
CA ASP A 215 1.36 -5.54 -18.62
C ASP A 215 1.20 -7.07 -18.62
N GLU A 216 2.07 -7.79 -17.90
CA GLU A 216 2.10 -9.25 -17.90
C GLU A 216 2.34 -9.79 -16.48
N SER A 217 1.30 -9.75 -15.65
CA SER A 217 1.32 -10.35 -14.31
C SER A 217 -0.04 -10.88 -13.89
N VAL A 218 -0.07 -11.65 -12.81
CA VAL A 218 -1.32 -12.13 -12.20
C VAL A 218 -2.21 -10.97 -11.77
N PHE A 219 -1.67 -9.92 -11.13
CA PHE A 219 -2.53 -8.82 -10.65
C PHE A 219 -3.00 -7.92 -11.79
N ALA A 220 -2.17 -7.69 -12.80
CA ALA A 220 -2.59 -7.00 -14.02
C ALA A 220 -3.70 -7.78 -14.74
N PHE A 221 -3.54 -9.10 -14.88
CA PHE A 221 -4.58 -9.98 -15.44
C PHE A 221 -5.88 -9.85 -14.65
N LEU A 222 -5.85 -9.97 -13.32
CA LEU A 222 -7.04 -9.84 -12.47
C LEU A 222 -7.70 -8.46 -12.59
N ASN A 223 -6.91 -7.38 -12.60
CA ASN A 223 -7.42 -6.02 -12.77
C ASN A 223 -8.09 -5.78 -14.14
N SER A 224 -7.74 -6.57 -15.16
CA SER A 224 -8.32 -6.47 -16.51
C SER A 224 -9.68 -7.17 -16.66
N LEU A 225 -10.02 -8.05 -15.72
CA LEU A 225 -11.23 -8.86 -15.79
C LEU A 225 -12.45 -8.08 -15.30
N PRO A 226 -13.66 -8.35 -15.85
CA PRO A 226 -14.88 -7.77 -15.33
C PRO A 226 -15.13 -8.24 -13.88
N PRO A 227 -15.64 -7.36 -13.00
CA PRO A 227 -16.08 -7.72 -11.65
C PRO A 227 -17.04 -8.93 -11.64
N VAL A 228 -16.87 -9.84 -10.67
CA VAL A 228 -17.82 -10.95 -10.43
C VAL A 228 -18.89 -10.56 -9.42
N THR A 229 -18.46 -9.97 -8.30
CA THR A 229 -19.36 -9.57 -7.20
C THR A 229 -19.16 -8.12 -6.75
N GLY A 230 -18.00 -7.53 -7.07
CA GLY A 230 -17.61 -6.16 -6.78
C GLY A 230 -16.28 -5.81 -7.47
N PRO A 231 -15.91 -4.53 -7.54
CA PRO A 231 -14.68 -4.09 -8.22
C PRO A 231 -13.44 -4.69 -7.53
N VAL A 232 -12.40 -5.02 -8.29
CA VAL A 232 -11.12 -5.48 -7.75
C VAL A 232 -10.01 -4.62 -8.32
N VAL A 233 -9.17 -4.08 -7.44
CA VAL A 233 -7.98 -3.32 -7.83
C VAL A 233 -6.81 -3.77 -6.96
N LEU A 234 -5.92 -4.55 -7.55
CA LEU A 234 -4.68 -5.03 -6.96
C LEU A 234 -3.50 -4.12 -7.36
N PRO A 235 -2.46 -4.00 -6.52
CA PRO A 235 -1.33 -3.13 -6.80
C PRO A 235 -0.49 -3.68 -7.96
N VAL A 236 -0.17 -2.83 -8.93
CA VAL A 236 0.81 -3.14 -9.99
C VAL A 236 1.98 -2.16 -9.90
N VAL A 237 3.19 -2.66 -10.12
CA VAL A 237 4.44 -1.90 -10.07
C VAL A 237 5.22 -2.18 -11.35
N ARG A 238 5.70 -1.13 -12.02
CA ARG A 238 6.55 -1.31 -13.21
C ARG A 238 7.86 -1.96 -12.78
N GLY A 239 8.18 -3.06 -13.42
CA GLY A 239 9.50 -3.67 -13.32
C GLY A 239 9.84 -4.39 -14.62
N THR A 240 11.12 -4.66 -14.79
CA THR A 240 11.63 -5.50 -15.88
C THR A 240 12.81 -6.33 -15.38
N ALA A 241 13.04 -7.47 -16.02
CA ALA A 241 14.32 -8.14 -15.92
C ALA A 241 15.39 -7.30 -16.63
N GLY A 242 16.66 -7.59 -16.37
CA GLY A 242 17.76 -6.97 -17.09
C GLY A 242 17.77 -7.25 -18.59
N THR A 243 18.76 -6.71 -19.30
CA THR A 243 19.07 -7.16 -20.67
C THR A 243 20.37 -7.98 -20.71
N GLY A 244 20.69 -8.57 -21.86
CA GLY A 244 21.92 -9.35 -22.08
C GLY A 244 21.94 -10.77 -21.48
N PRO A 245 23.12 -11.43 -21.46
CA PRO A 245 23.25 -12.83 -21.02
C PRO A 245 22.89 -13.06 -19.55
N ASP A 246 23.11 -12.06 -18.70
CA ASP A 246 22.88 -12.09 -17.25
C ASP A 246 21.52 -11.47 -16.85
N ARG A 247 20.60 -11.30 -17.80
CA ARG A 247 19.27 -10.67 -17.59
C ARG A 247 18.44 -11.28 -16.46
N LEU A 248 18.65 -12.56 -16.14
CA LEU A 248 17.94 -13.28 -15.09
C LEU A 248 18.64 -13.22 -13.73
N GLU A 249 19.67 -12.40 -13.57
CA GLU A 249 20.36 -12.24 -12.29
C GLU A 249 19.95 -10.97 -11.53
N TYR A 250 19.12 -10.12 -12.14
CA TYR A 250 18.71 -8.85 -11.55
C TYR A 250 17.42 -8.31 -12.16
N THR A 251 16.82 -7.34 -11.47
CA THR A 251 15.64 -6.61 -11.95
C THR A 251 15.77 -5.11 -11.72
N TRP A 252 15.09 -4.36 -12.58
CA TRP A 252 14.79 -2.95 -12.36
C TRP A 252 13.34 -2.82 -11.96
N GLN A 253 13.07 -2.02 -10.94
CA GLN A 253 11.71 -1.75 -10.46
C GLN A 253 11.52 -0.26 -10.23
N GLU A 254 10.35 0.27 -10.54
CA GLU A 254 9.98 1.63 -10.17
C GLU A 254 9.99 1.79 -8.64
N TRP A 255 10.54 2.90 -8.17
CA TRP A 255 10.53 3.23 -6.74
C TRP A 255 9.15 3.78 -6.32
N ILE A 256 8.62 3.30 -5.18
CA ILE A 256 7.29 3.70 -4.70
C ILE A 256 7.41 4.86 -3.70
N GLU A 257 7.14 6.07 -4.18
CA GLU A 257 7.16 7.27 -3.34
C GLU A 257 6.00 7.32 -2.32
N PRO A 258 6.18 7.99 -1.17
CA PRO A 258 5.09 8.24 -0.23
C PRO A 258 3.93 8.97 -0.92
N PRO A 259 2.69 8.73 -0.49
CA PRO A 259 1.56 9.43 -1.07
C PRO A 259 1.53 10.89 -0.63
N SER A 260 0.92 11.75 -1.45
CA SER A 260 0.70 13.17 -1.09
C SER A 260 -0.11 13.34 0.21
N GLN A 261 -0.91 12.35 0.56
CA GLN A 261 -1.70 12.25 1.79
C GLN A 261 -0.82 11.86 2.99
N TRP A 262 0.27 12.58 3.22
CA TRP A 262 1.22 12.32 4.30
C TRP A 262 1.02 13.30 5.45
N GLY A 263 0.99 12.80 6.69
CA GLY A 263 0.77 13.66 7.85
C GLY A 263 1.08 12.99 9.17
N THR A 264 0.83 13.71 10.26
CA THR A 264 0.99 13.18 11.61
C THR A 264 -0.14 12.20 11.92
N ILE A 265 0.23 10.99 12.33
CA ILE A 265 -0.73 9.93 12.71
C ILE A 265 -0.72 9.64 14.21
N ARG A 266 0.38 9.98 14.91
CA ARG A 266 0.49 9.91 16.37
C ARG A 266 1.43 11.01 16.88
N SER A 267 1.07 11.63 18.00
CA SER A 267 1.88 12.64 18.68
C SER A 267 2.02 12.29 20.17
N ALA A 268 3.18 12.60 20.75
CA ALA A 268 3.45 12.60 22.18
C ALA A 268 4.45 13.73 22.50
N SER A 269 4.71 13.99 23.78
CA SER A 269 5.70 15.00 24.18
C SER A 269 7.06 14.72 23.51
N GLY A 270 7.57 15.69 22.74
CA GLY A 270 8.84 15.59 22.03
C GLY A 270 8.92 14.57 20.88
N ARG A 271 7.81 13.90 20.51
CA ARG A 271 7.81 12.83 19.48
C ARG A 271 6.61 12.91 18.55
N ARG A 272 6.87 12.61 17.27
CA ARG A 272 5.85 12.61 16.22
C ARG A 272 6.10 11.46 15.26
N LEU A 273 5.05 10.69 14.99
CA LEU A 273 5.05 9.64 13.99
C LEU A 273 4.20 10.10 12.82
N THR A 274 4.82 10.11 11.63
CA THR A 274 4.17 10.51 10.39
C THR A 274 3.93 9.32 9.47
N GLY A 275 2.86 9.37 8.69
CA GLY A 275 2.43 8.31 7.80
C GLY A 275 1.28 8.76 6.91
N THR A 276 0.71 7.80 6.17
CA THR A 276 -0.43 8.07 5.29
C THR A 276 -1.69 8.39 6.11
N ARG A 277 -2.33 9.53 5.80
CA ARG A 277 -3.53 10.03 6.49
C ARG A 277 -4.65 10.34 5.50
N LEU A 278 -5.74 9.58 5.55
CA LEU A 278 -6.81 9.59 4.53
C LEU A 278 -8.12 10.18 5.05
N ASP A 279 -8.87 10.86 4.17
CA ASP A 279 -10.28 11.13 4.46
C ASP A 279 -11.10 9.84 4.46
N ARG A 280 -12.35 9.91 4.95
CA ARG A 280 -13.21 8.72 5.08
C ARG A 280 -13.41 7.97 3.75
N ARG A 281 -13.67 8.68 2.65
CA ARG A 281 -13.97 8.05 1.36
C ARG A 281 -12.71 7.45 0.75
N GLN A 282 -11.57 8.13 0.90
CA GLN A 282 -10.27 7.60 0.52
C GLN A 282 -9.96 6.33 1.33
N ALA A 283 -10.18 6.34 2.65
CA ALA A 283 -9.96 5.19 3.52
C ALA A 283 -10.86 4.00 3.17
N GLU A 284 -12.15 4.21 2.86
CA GLU A 284 -13.06 3.16 2.40
C GLU A 284 -12.52 2.48 1.12
N ARG A 285 -12.12 3.26 0.11
CA ARG A 285 -11.52 2.71 -1.12
C ARG A 285 -10.18 2.02 -0.86
N PHE A 286 -9.34 2.61 -0.02
CA PHE A 286 -8.03 2.07 0.33
C PHE A 286 -8.15 0.71 1.01
N TRP A 287 -9.00 0.60 2.04
CA TRP A 287 -9.15 -0.63 2.81
C TRP A 287 -9.91 -1.73 2.07
N HIS A 288 -10.82 -1.38 1.16
CA HIS A 288 -11.39 -2.35 0.21
C HIS A 288 -10.27 -3.01 -0.62
N ARG A 289 -9.40 -2.20 -1.24
CA ARG A 289 -8.30 -2.70 -2.07
C ARG A 289 -7.23 -3.44 -1.26
N ALA A 290 -6.96 -3.00 -0.02
CA ALA A 290 -6.11 -3.74 0.91
C ALA A 290 -6.69 -5.12 1.26
N GLY A 291 -8.02 -5.23 1.40
CA GLY A 291 -8.72 -6.51 1.54
C GLY A 291 -8.53 -7.40 0.31
N SER A 292 -8.65 -6.83 -0.90
CA SER A 292 -8.35 -7.58 -2.12
C SER A 292 -6.91 -8.10 -2.16
N LEU A 293 -5.93 -7.27 -1.75
CA LEU A 293 -4.53 -7.69 -1.63
C LEU A 293 -4.35 -8.81 -0.60
N ALA A 294 -5.00 -8.74 0.56
CA ALA A 294 -4.92 -9.78 1.59
C ALA A 294 -5.46 -11.13 1.10
N ALA A 295 -6.60 -11.13 0.38
CA ALA A 295 -7.14 -12.34 -0.24
C ALA A 295 -6.21 -12.90 -1.31
N ALA A 296 -5.59 -12.04 -2.13
CA ALA A 296 -4.61 -12.45 -3.14
C ALA A 296 -3.34 -13.03 -2.50
N ALA A 297 -2.79 -12.39 -1.47
CA ALA A 297 -1.64 -12.90 -0.72
C ALA A 297 -1.91 -14.28 -0.13
N PHE A 298 -3.07 -14.45 0.51
CA PHE A 298 -3.47 -15.75 1.06
C PHE A 298 -3.67 -16.83 -0.02
N ARG A 299 -4.31 -16.45 -1.14
CA ARG A 299 -4.53 -17.34 -2.30
C ARG A 299 -3.23 -17.83 -2.91
N PHE A 300 -2.27 -16.94 -3.09
CA PHE A 300 -1.01 -17.26 -3.75
C PHE A 300 0.08 -17.68 -2.77
N GLY A 301 -0.22 -17.76 -1.48
CA GLY A 301 0.76 -18.16 -0.46
C GLY A 301 1.94 -17.19 -0.39
N ILE A 302 1.67 -15.89 -0.52
CA ILE A 302 2.67 -14.82 -0.43
C ILE A 302 2.95 -14.56 1.04
N VAL A 303 4.23 -14.57 1.43
CA VAL A 303 4.69 -14.37 2.80
C VAL A 303 5.68 -13.23 2.90
N ASP A 304 6.13 -12.96 4.13
CA ASP A 304 7.07 -11.89 4.45
C ASP A 304 6.52 -10.49 4.11
N LEU A 305 5.20 -10.32 4.19
CA LEU A 305 4.52 -9.05 3.94
C LEU A 305 4.45 -8.19 5.22
N GLY A 306 5.58 -8.04 5.90
CA GLY A 306 5.74 -7.17 7.07
C GLY A 306 5.88 -5.68 6.71
N GLU A 307 6.18 -4.87 7.72
CA GLU A 307 6.28 -3.41 7.63
C GLU A 307 7.26 -2.88 6.57
N SER A 308 8.42 -3.52 6.45
CA SER A 308 9.47 -3.15 5.49
C SER A 308 9.09 -3.49 4.04
N ASN A 309 8.18 -4.44 3.85
CA ASN A 309 7.85 -5.01 2.55
C ASN A 309 6.50 -4.58 1.98
N VAL A 310 5.65 -3.91 2.79
CA VAL A 310 4.34 -3.39 2.35
C VAL A 310 4.26 -1.88 2.56
N LEU A 311 4.35 -1.13 1.45
CA LEU A 311 4.43 0.32 1.50
C LEU A 311 3.13 0.97 1.04
N SER A 312 2.55 1.86 1.86
CA SER A 312 1.53 2.79 1.38
C SER A 312 2.18 3.82 0.46
N GLY A 313 1.64 4.01 -0.74
CA GLY A 313 2.24 4.87 -1.78
C GLY A 313 1.24 5.29 -2.84
N THR A 314 1.67 6.15 -3.75
CA THR A 314 0.95 6.49 -4.99
C THR A 314 1.90 6.42 -6.18
N ARG A 315 1.40 5.95 -7.31
CA ARG A 315 2.13 5.96 -8.59
C ARG A 315 1.64 7.10 -9.50
N PRO A 316 2.48 7.59 -10.43
CA PRO A 316 2.05 8.58 -11.43
C PRO A 316 0.81 8.12 -12.20
N GLY A 317 -0.20 9.00 -12.29
CA GLY A 317 -1.48 8.70 -12.95
C GLY A 317 -2.52 7.99 -12.06
N GLN A 318 -2.16 7.64 -10.82
CA GLN A 318 -3.10 7.05 -9.86
C GLN A 318 -3.59 8.11 -8.86
N GLN A 319 -4.91 8.25 -8.72
CA GLN A 319 -5.51 9.28 -7.85
C GLN A 319 -5.44 8.96 -6.35
N ASP A 320 -5.60 7.68 -6.01
CA ASP A 320 -5.69 7.22 -4.63
C ASP A 320 -4.45 6.40 -4.23
N PRO A 321 -4.01 6.48 -2.96
CA PRO A 321 -2.97 5.60 -2.45
C PRO A 321 -3.39 4.12 -2.43
N LEU A 322 -2.40 3.24 -2.42
CA LEU A 322 -2.51 1.79 -2.24
C LEU A 322 -1.38 1.28 -1.35
N TYR A 323 -1.53 0.05 -0.85
CA TYR A 323 -0.38 -0.74 -0.42
C TYR A 323 0.29 -1.41 -1.61
N TYR A 324 1.60 -1.31 -1.68
CA TYR A 324 2.45 -1.99 -2.63
C TYR A 324 3.37 -2.96 -1.89
N PRO A 325 3.24 -4.28 -2.12
CA PRO A 325 4.30 -5.21 -1.83
C PRO A 325 5.53 -4.81 -2.66
N VAL A 326 6.67 -4.58 -2.01
CA VAL A 326 7.91 -4.20 -2.70
C VAL A 326 8.95 -5.30 -2.73
N ASP A 327 8.84 -6.30 -1.86
CA ASP A 327 9.69 -7.48 -1.86
C ASP A 327 8.84 -8.76 -1.91
N LEU A 328 8.61 -9.28 -3.12
CA LEU A 328 7.76 -10.47 -3.36
C LEU A 328 8.61 -11.67 -3.77
N GLU A 329 9.45 -12.13 -2.85
CA GLU A 329 10.36 -13.23 -3.13
C GLU A 329 9.80 -14.60 -2.77
N ILE A 330 8.90 -14.66 -1.79
CA ILE A 330 8.39 -15.93 -1.27
C ILE A 330 6.88 -16.00 -1.51
N PHE A 331 6.50 -16.95 -2.36
CA PHE A 331 5.13 -17.18 -2.80
C PHE A 331 4.91 -18.67 -3.08
N LEU A 332 3.66 -19.07 -3.32
CA LEU A 332 3.23 -20.48 -3.35
C LEU A 332 3.59 -21.23 -2.06
N ALA A 333 3.66 -20.54 -0.93
CA ALA A 333 3.84 -21.17 0.37
C ALA A 333 2.52 -21.81 0.86
N PRO A 334 2.57 -22.99 1.50
CA PRO A 334 1.39 -23.73 1.94
C PRO A 334 0.77 -23.15 3.23
N LEU A 335 0.43 -21.85 3.23
CA LEU A 335 -0.10 -21.13 4.39
C LEU A 335 -1.39 -21.74 4.93
N GLN A 336 -1.54 -21.80 6.24
CA GLN A 336 -2.77 -22.27 6.88
C GLN A 336 -3.59 -21.11 7.41
N ARG A 337 -2.93 -20.01 7.80
CA ARG A 337 -3.52 -18.86 8.47
C ARG A 337 -3.17 -17.57 7.73
N LEU A 338 -3.99 -16.54 7.91
CA LEU A 338 -3.74 -15.26 7.24
C LEU A 338 -2.51 -14.55 7.82
N TYR A 339 -2.24 -14.70 9.12
CA TYR A 339 -1.05 -14.12 9.74
C TYR A 339 0.27 -14.72 9.21
N ASP A 340 0.25 -15.94 8.64
CA ASP A 340 1.43 -16.54 7.98
C ASP A 340 1.91 -15.71 6.78
N THR A 341 1.06 -14.82 6.24
CA THR A 341 1.46 -13.88 5.18
C THR A 341 2.36 -12.76 5.68
N GLY A 342 2.34 -12.45 6.98
CA GLY A 342 2.93 -11.26 7.58
C GLY A 342 2.08 -9.98 7.51
N LEU A 343 0.95 -10.00 6.79
CA LEU A 343 0.05 -8.85 6.68
C LEU A 343 -0.65 -8.50 8.00
N ILE A 344 -0.91 -9.49 8.85
CA ILE A 344 -1.54 -9.30 10.16
C ILE A 344 -0.73 -10.07 11.21
N ALA A 345 -0.87 -9.71 12.48
CA ALA A 345 -0.22 -10.41 13.58
C ALA A 345 -1.18 -11.35 14.32
N ASP A 346 -0.64 -12.32 15.04
CA ASP A 346 -1.38 -13.11 16.04
C ASP A 346 -0.52 -13.22 17.31
N ALA A 347 -1.06 -12.73 18.43
CA ALA A 347 -0.36 -12.72 19.71
C ALA A 347 -0.20 -14.13 20.30
N GLU A 348 -1.09 -15.07 19.98
CA GLU A 348 -1.00 -16.47 20.46
C GLU A 348 -0.01 -17.29 19.64
N ALA A 349 0.14 -17.00 18.35
CA ALA A 349 1.05 -17.71 17.45
C ALA A 349 2.53 -17.33 17.65
N GLY A 350 2.78 -16.19 18.32
CA GLY A 350 4.07 -15.53 18.29
C GLY A 350 4.32 -14.90 16.92
N ASP A 351 4.95 -13.73 16.94
CA ASP A 351 5.49 -13.00 15.78
C ASP A 351 4.58 -12.09 14.92
N HIS A 352 5.28 -11.09 14.35
CA HIS A 352 4.87 -9.85 13.67
C HIS A 352 4.53 -8.69 14.61
N HIS A 353 5.51 -8.20 15.37
CA HIS A 353 5.37 -6.94 16.12
C HIS A 353 4.96 -5.75 15.21
N HIS A 354 5.42 -5.77 13.95
CA HIS A 354 5.07 -4.81 12.90
C HIS A 354 4.57 -5.52 11.62
N PRO A 355 3.29 -5.93 11.56
CA PRO A 355 2.73 -6.58 10.38
C PRO A 355 2.48 -5.58 9.24
N GLY A 356 2.30 -6.04 8.01
CA GLY A 356 2.11 -5.16 6.85
C GLY A 356 0.85 -4.28 6.88
N LEU A 357 -0.24 -4.78 7.49
CA LEU A 357 -1.49 -4.04 7.72
C LEU A 357 -1.58 -3.56 9.17
N GLU A 358 -0.50 -2.96 9.65
CA GLU A 358 -0.34 -2.53 11.04
C GLU A 358 -1.50 -1.66 11.53
N ASP A 359 -2.20 -2.15 12.56
CA ASP A 359 -3.34 -1.47 13.18
C ASP A 359 -2.96 -0.45 14.26
N GLN A 360 -1.67 -0.37 14.62
CA GLN A 360 -1.18 0.50 15.69
C GLN A 360 -0.01 1.35 15.22
N ALA A 361 -0.08 2.65 15.50
CA ALA A 361 1.01 3.59 15.28
C ALA A 361 2.12 3.42 16.35
N ARG A 362 2.86 2.31 16.32
CA ARG A 362 3.93 1.98 17.28
C ARG A 362 5.13 2.93 17.15
N TRP A 363 5.76 3.25 18.29
CA TRP A 363 6.91 4.16 18.35
C TRP A 363 8.24 3.50 18.02
N CYS A 364 8.31 2.18 18.03
CA CYS A 364 9.51 1.43 17.68
C CYS A 364 9.57 1.14 16.18
N ALA A 365 10.79 0.98 15.66
CA ALA A 365 11.08 0.47 14.32
C ALA A 365 11.46 -1.02 14.40
N VAL A 366 11.24 -1.75 13.29
CA VAL A 366 11.73 -3.12 13.10
C VAL A 366 13.26 -3.12 13.07
N ASP A 367 13.81 -2.24 12.22
CA ASP A 367 15.23 -2.19 11.93
C ASP A 367 15.96 -1.07 12.67
N GLY A 368 17.27 -1.11 12.58
CA GLY A 368 18.17 -0.09 13.11
C GLY A 368 19.61 -0.57 13.08
N PRO A 369 20.57 0.32 13.39
CA PRO A 369 21.98 0.02 13.26
C PRO A 369 22.43 -1.03 14.29
N VAL A 370 23.39 -1.87 13.91
CA VAL A 370 23.97 -2.89 14.81
C VAL A 370 24.64 -2.23 16.03
N ALA A 371 25.30 -1.09 15.82
CA ALA A 371 25.95 -0.30 16.86
C ALA A 371 25.65 1.19 16.68
N HIS A 372 25.73 1.95 17.76
CA HIS A 372 25.50 3.40 17.76
C HIS A 372 26.43 4.10 18.75
N PHE A 373 26.66 5.39 18.53
CA PHE A 373 27.36 6.23 19.49
C PHE A 373 26.44 6.75 20.59
N THR A 374 27.02 6.90 21.77
CA THR A 374 26.49 7.65 22.90
C THR A 374 27.53 8.69 23.32
N GLU A 375 27.09 9.89 23.67
CA GLU A 375 28.00 10.92 24.19
C GLU A 375 28.42 10.58 25.62
N THR A 376 29.71 10.74 25.92
CA THR A 376 30.24 10.58 27.27
C THR A 376 30.15 11.90 28.04
N ALA A 377 30.13 11.83 29.38
CA ALA A 377 30.05 13.03 30.23
C ALA A 377 31.21 14.02 30.02
N GLY A 378 32.33 13.56 29.44
CA GLY A 378 33.49 14.38 29.09
C GLY A 378 33.45 14.95 27.67
N GLY A 379 32.37 14.77 26.91
CA GLY A 379 32.26 15.23 25.51
C GLY A 379 32.97 14.34 24.48
N GLY A 380 33.26 13.09 24.83
CA GLY A 380 33.77 12.07 23.90
C GLY A 380 32.65 11.20 23.32
N LEU A 381 33.01 10.31 22.40
CA LEU A 381 32.08 9.34 21.82
C LEU A 381 32.38 7.93 22.33
N ARG A 382 31.31 7.20 22.69
CA ARG A 382 31.35 5.79 23.05
C ARG A 382 30.47 4.99 22.10
N LEU A 383 31.07 4.04 21.39
CA LEU A 383 30.34 3.10 20.54
C LEU A 383 29.82 1.92 21.36
N VAL A 384 28.54 1.62 21.25
CA VAL A 384 27.88 0.55 21.97
C VAL A 384 27.06 -0.34 21.03
N ARG A 385 26.98 -1.64 21.34
CA ARG A 385 26.05 -2.55 20.65
C ARG A 385 24.61 -2.14 20.92
N ARG A 386 23.77 -2.12 19.88
CA ARG A 386 22.33 -1.86 20.03
C ARG A 386 21.67 -3.02 20.78
N THR A 387 21.07 -2.71 21.93
CA THR A 387 20.30 -3.67 22.75
C THR A 387 18.84 -3.29 22.90
N ARG A 388 18.41 -2.20 22.25
CA ARG A 388 17.07 -1.62 22.38
C ARG A 388 16.51 -1.26 21.00
N PRO A 389 15.19 -1.34 20.82
CA PRO A 389 14.56 -0.91 19.57
C PRO A 389 14.70 0.60 19.37
N CYS A 390 14.77 1.00 18.10
CA CYS A 390 14.93 2.40 17.70
C CYS A 390 13.57 3.11 17.63
N VAL A 391 13.56 4.42 17.85
CA VAL A 391 12.38 5.25 17.62
C VAL A 391 12.09 5.32 16.12
N ARG A 392 10.81 5.18 15.78
CA ARG A 392 10.26 5.28 14.44
C ARG A 392 9.64 6.66 14.23
N PRO A 393 10.24 7.54 13.41
CA PRO A 393 9.68 8.87 13.12
C PRO A 393 8.65 8.84 11.99
N GLN A 394 8.68 7.79 11.17
CA GLN A 394 7.82 7.64 10.00
C GLN A 394 7.45 6.19 9.72
N THR A 395 6.31 5.98 9.07
CA THR A 395 5.78 4.66 8.74
C THR A 395 5.16 4.63 7.36
N ARG A 396 5.53 3.65 6.55
CA ARG A 396 4.85 3.33 5.29
C ARG A 396 3.75 2.29 5.45
N ALA A 397 3.76 1.48 6.52
CA ALA A 397 2.77 0.43 6.74
C ALA A 397 1.51 0.91 7.49
N VAL A 398 1.63 1.74 8.52
CA VAL A 398 0.47 2.27 9.25
C VAL A 398 -0.25 3.35 8.43
N VAL A 399 -1.54 3.14 8.20
CA VAL A 399 -2.44 4.13 7.57
C VAL A 399 -3.47 4.58 8.62
N ALA A 400 -3.62 5.90 8.75
CA ALA A 400 -4.62 6.50 9.62
C ALA A 400 -5.68 7.23 8.81
N ASP A 401 -6.86 7.43 9.38
CA ASP A 401 -7.82 8.39 8.86
C ASP A 401 -7.67 9.78 9.48
N THR A 402 -8.43 10.74 8.97
CA THR A 402 -8.47 12.11 9.48
C THR A 402 -8.88 12.23 10.95
N GLN A 403 -9.54 11.21 11.53
CA GLN A 403 -9.90 11.12 12.94
C GLN A 403 -8.78 10.49 13.81
N GLY A 404 -7.66 10.10 13.20
CA GLY A 404 -6.53 9.48 13.90
C GLY A 404 -6.72 7.99 14.20
N ARG A 405 -7.74 7.35 13.62
CA ARG A 405 -7.95 5.90 13.77
C ARG A 405 -7.04 5.18 12.79
N THR A 406 -6.32 4.16 13.26
CA THR A 406 -5.32 3.42 12.49
C THR A 406 -5.81 2.03 12.08
N GLY A 407 -5.29 1.53 10.96
CA GLY A 407 -5.61 0.20 10.46
C GLY A 407 -7.01 0.06 9.87
N TYR A 408 -7.35 -1.16 9.46
CA TYR A 408 -8.64 -1.45 8.82
C TYR A 408 -9.79 -1.69 9.79
N GLY A 409 -9.56 -1.74 11.11
CA GLY A 409 -10.61 -1.98 12.12
C GLY A 409 -11.85 -1.10 11.93
N PRO A 410 -11.73 0.24 11.82
CA PRO A 410 -12.88 1.13 11.55
C PRO A 410 -13.58 0.90 10.20
N TYR A 411 -12.97 0.12 9.31
CA TYR A 411 -13.41 -0.18 7.95
C TYR A 411 -13.55 -1.70 7.72
N LEU A 412 -13.70 -2.51 8.79
CA LEU A 412 -13.66 -3.97 8.72
C LEU A 412 -14.62 -4.56 7.68
N SER A 413 -15.88 -4.09 7.65
CA SER A 413 -16.88 -4.57 6.69
C SER A 413 -16.48 -4.30 5.23
N VAL A 414 -15.81 -3.18 4.97
CA VAL A 414 -15.29 -2.79 3.65
C VAL A 414 -14.05 -3.62 3.28
N PHE A 415 -13.15 -3.85 4.23
CA PHE A 415 -11.98 -4.71 4.05
C PHE A 415 -12.38 -6.14 3.70
N LEU A 416 -13.29 -6.73 4.49
CA LEU A 416 -13.81 -8.08 4.23
C LEU A 416 -14.57 -8.16 2.89
N ARG A 417 -15.27 -7.09 2.48
CA ARG A 417 -15.88 -7.01 1.15
C ARG A 417 -14.84 -7.12 0.05
N GLY A 418 -13.73 -6.39 0.15
CA GLY A 418 -12.63 -6.45 -0.80
C GLY A 418 -11.95 -7.82 -0.86
N MET A 419 -11.84 -8.52 0.27
CA MET A 419 -11.36 -9.91 0.30
C MET A 419 -12.30 -10.84 -0.50
N PHE A 420 -13.62 -10.71 -0.28
CA PHE A 420 -14.62 -11.52 -0.98
C PHE A 420 -14.67 -11.23 -2.48
N ASP A 421 -14.58 -9.96 -2.88
CA ASP A 421 -14.55 -9.54 -4.30
C ASP A 421 -13.36 -10.16 -5.04
N ALA A 422 -12.16 -10.04 -4.46
CA ALA A 422 -10.96 -10.61 -5.06
C ALA A 422 -11.00 -12.14 -5.07
N TRP A 423 -11.42 -12.78 -3.98
CA TRP A 423 -11.49 -14.23 -3.92
C TRP A 423 -12.48 -14.81 -4.93
N THR A 424 -13.69 -14.25 -5.03
CA THR A 424 -14.70 -14.70 -5.99
C THR A 424 -14.23 -14.53 -7.44
N LEU A 425 -13.55 -13.42 -7.76
CA LEU A 425 -12.90 -13.22 -9.06
C LEU A 425 -11.85 -14.31 -9.34
N MET A 426 -10.95 -14.55 -8.38
CA MET A 426 -9.90 -15.55 -8.50
C MET A 426 -10.41 -16.99 -8.55
N CYS A 427 -11.55 -17.30 -7.92
CA CYS A 427 -12.24 -18.60 -8.06
C CYS A 427 -12.84 -18.76 -9.45
N ARG A 428 -13.56 -17.74 -9.93
CA ARG A 428 -14.20 -17.77 -11.25
C ARG A 428 -13.20 -17.97 -12.39
N HIS A 429 -11.98 -17.48 -12.21
CA HIS A 429 -10.90 -17.54 -13.20
C HIS A 429 -9.75 -18.47 -12.79
N HIS A 430 -10.00 -19.44 -11.89
CA HIS A 430 -8.98 -20.33 -11.34
C HIS A 430 -8.12 -21.00 -12.42
N ASP A 431 -8.73 -21.62 -13.44
CA ASP A 431 -7.99 -22.31 -14.50
C ASP A 431 -7.13 -21.37 -15.37
N ALA A 432 -7.62 -20.15 -15.62
CA ALA A 432 -6.86 -19.16 -16.37
C ALA A 432 -5.62 -18.69 -15.59
N ILE A 433 -5.78 -18.48 -14.27
CA ILE A 433 -4.68 -18.14 -13.36
C ILE A 433 -3.66 -19.27 -13.30
N ARG A 434 -4.12 -20.52 -13.13
CA ARG A 434 -3.26 -21.71 -13.11
C ARG A 434 -2.46 -21.82 -14.42
N GLY A 435 -3.13 -21.66 -15.56
CA GLY A 435 -2.51 -21.65 -16.88
C GLY A 435 -1.50 -20.50 -17.05
N PHE A 436 -1.79 -19.31 -16.52
CA PHE A 436 -0.87 -18.19 -16.52
C PHE A 436 0.39 -18.50 -15.70
N LEU A 437 0.25 -18.94 -14.44
CA LEU A 437 1.36 -19.30 -13.56
C LEU A 437 2.27 -20.37 -14.17
N ALA A 438 1.69 -21.37 -14.85
CA ALA A 438 2.46 -22.41 -15.53
C ALA A 438 3.30 -21.88 -16.70
N ARG A 439 2.80 -20.87 -17.44
CA ARG A 439 3.54 -20.25 -18.55
C ARG A 439 4.55 -19.21 -18.06
N ALA A 440 4.10 -18.24 -17.28
CA ALA A 440 4.91 -17.12 -16.81
C ALA A 440 5.98 -17.53 -15.77
N GLY A 441 5.83 -18.72 -15.15
CA GLY A 441 6.75 -19.24 -14.15
C GLY A 441 7.99 -19.96 -14.69
N GLN A 442 8.13 -20.17 -16.01
CA GLN A 442 9.22 -20.99 -16.60
C GLN A 442 10.63 -20.50 -16.24
N ASP A 443 10.86 -19.18 -16.27
CA ASP A 443 12.16 -18.55 -15.97
C ASP A 443 12.15 -17.78 -14.63
N ARG A 444 11.26 -18.14 -13.72
CA ARG A 444 11.06 -17.44 -12.44
C ARG A 444 11.45 -18.31 -11.27
N HIS A 445 11.91 -17.66 -10.22
CA HIS A 445 12.33 -18.32 -9.00
C HIS A 445 11.53 -17.84 -7.80
N VAL A 446 11.41 -18.70 -6.80
CA VAL A 446 10.86 -18.40 -5.48
C VAL A 446 11.97 -18.56 -4.44
N ARG A 447 12.12 -17.58 -3.55
CA ARG A 447 13.05 -17.65 -2.41
C ARG A 447 12.54 -18.68 -1.41
N VAL A 448 13.47 -19.36 -0.77
CA VAL A 448 13.22 -20.37 0.25
C VAL A 448 13.97 -19.95 1.51
N LEU A 449 13.22 -19.62 2.56
CA LEU A 449 13.80 -19.36 3.88
C LEU A 449 13.92 -20.67 4.65
N LEU A 450 15.14 -21.13 4.91
CA LEU A 450 15.35 -22.30 5.76
C LEU A 450 15.08 -21.97 7.24
N ARG A 451 15.21 -20.70 7.62
CA ARG A 451 15.02 -20.17 8.98
C ARG A 451 14.49 -18.74 8.92
N PRO A 452 13.91 -18.21 10.02
CA PRO A 452 13.63 -16.80 10.15
C PRO A 452 14.89 -15.96 9.99
N THR A 453 14.81 -14.91 9.19
CA THR A 453 15.92 -14.04 8.83
C THR A 453 16.62 -13.41 10.04
N ALA A 454 15.85 -13.06 11.07
CA ALA A 454 16.36 -12.50 12.33
C ALA A 454 17.45 -13.36 13.00
N GLN A 455 17.39 -14.69 12.83
CA GLN A 455 18.41 -15.60 13.37
C GLN A 455 19.77 -15.41 12.68
N TYR A 456 19.78 -15.16 11.38
CA TYR A 456 21.02 -14.90 10.64
C TYR A 456 21.57 -13.51 10.96
N THR A 457 20.70 -12.50 11.00
CA THR A 457 21.14 -11.11 11.26
C THR A 457 21.74 -10.97 12.67
N GLU A 458 21.23 -11.70 13.67
CA GLU A 458 21.81 -11.68 15.02
C GLU A 458 23.22 -12.29 15.04
N VAL A 459 23.43 -13.40 14.33
CA VAL A 459 24.76 -14.02 14.20
C VAL A 459 25.74 -13.10 13.47
N LEU A 460 25.29 -12.42 12.41
CA LEU A 460 26.12 -11.45 11.69
C LEU A 460 26.44 -10.23 12.56
N ALA A 461 25.49 -9.75 13.36
CA ALA A 461 25.72 -8.70 14.33
C ALA A 461 26.77 -9.13 15.37
N ASP A 462 26.63 -10.33 15.94
CA ASP A 462 27.59 -10.90 16.89
C ASP A 462 29.00 -11.03 16.30
N ARG A 463 29.12 -11.51 15.05
CA ARG A 463 30.39 -11.57 14.33
C ARG A 463 30.99 -10.18 14.14
N LEU A 464 30.18 -9.19 13.80
CA LEU A 464 30.62 -7.82 13.56
C LEU A 464 31.11 -7.12 14.84
N THR A 465 30.46 -7.39 15.97
CA THR A 465 30.74 -6.72 17.24
C THR A 465 31.62 -7.53 18.20
N GLY A 466 31.87 -8.81 17.93
CA GLY A 466 32.68 -9.68 18.79
C GLY A 466 31.96 -10.09 20.09
N THR A 467 30.63 -10.03 20.08
CA THR A 467 29.77 -10.09 21.27
C THR A 467 28.98 -11.40 21.40
N GLY A 468 29.15 -12.31 20.44
CA GLY A 468 28.53 -13.62 20.48
C GLY A 468 29.13 -14.48 21.60
N PRO A 469 28.41 -15.52 22.07
CA PRO A 469 29.03 -16.54 22.90
C PRO A 469 30.26 -17.06 22.16
N GLY A 470 31.42 -16.97 22.81
CA GLY A 470 32.69 -17.35 22.21
C GLY A 470 32.57 -18.72 21.54
N ILE A 471 33.33 -18.91 20.46
CA ILE A 471 33.51 -20.19 19.75
C ILE A 471 34.27 -21.16 20.68
N ALA A 472 33.69 -21.45 21.83
CA ALA A 472 34.08 -22.41 22.83
C ALA A 472 32.78 -23.12 23.17
N ALA A 473 32.62 -24.31 22.56
CA ALA A 473 31.48 -25.19 22.74
C ALA A 473 31.06 -25.23 24.21
N ARG A 474 29.80 -24.92 24.48
CA ARG A 474 29.21 -25.26 25.78
C ARG A 474 28.88 -26.75 25.70
N PRO A 475 29.48 -27.62 26.52
CA PRO A 475 29.27 -29.08 26.39
C PRO A 475 27.82 -29.53 26.59
N ASP A 476 26.95 -28.65 27.13
CA ASP A 476 25.61 -29.01 27.61
C ASP A 476 24.47 -28.23 26.94
N ALA A 477 24.73 -27.54 25.82
CA ALA A 477 23.66 -26.93 25.01
C ALA A 477 23.40 -27.79 23.77
N GLU A 478 22.23 -28.45 23.70
CA GLU A 478 21.76 -29.23 22.54
C GLU A 478 21.64 -28.44 21.21
N HIS A 479 22.14 -27.20 21.14
CA HIS A 479 22.07 -26.33 19.98
C HIS A 479 23.35 -26.32 19.12
N ASP A 480 24.47 -26.92 19.54
CA ASP A 480 25.77 -26.82 18.82
C ASP A 480 25.91 -27.72 17.57
N ALA A 481 24.88 -27.74 16.72
CA ALA A 481 24.95 -28.11 15.30
C ALA A 481 24.12 -27.10 14.47
N VAL A 482 24.41 -25.79 14.61
CA VAL A 482 23.41 -24.73 14.34
C VAL A 482 23.09 -24.53 12.84
N PHE A 483 24.05 -24.54 11.90
CA PHE A 483 23.83 -24.20 10.48
C PHE A 483 24.39 -25.24 9.51
N GLY A 484 23.70 -25.48 8.40
CA GLY A 484 24.19 -26.35 7.32
C GLY A 484 25.40 -25.74 6.59
N PRO A 485 26.15 -26.54 5.81
CA PRO A 485 27.38 -26.08 5.14
C PRO A 485 27.13 -24.93 4.16
N ASP A 486 26.01 -24.95 3.43
CA ASP A 486 25.65 -23.87 2.49
C ASP A 486 25.13 -22.60 3.19
N GLU A 487 24.57 -22.72 4.41
CA GLU A 487 24.26 -21.55 5.26
C GLU A 487 25.56 -20.95 5.79
N GLY A 488 26.45 -21.78 6.34
CA GLY A 488 27.75 -21.37 6.86
C GLY A 488 28.60 -20.64 5.82
N ALA A 489 28.73 -21.21 4.62
CA ALA A 489 29.53 -20.59 3.55
C ALA A 489 29.03 -19.19 3.12
N GLN A 490 27.74 -18.89 3.27
CA GLN A 490 27.17 -17.56 2.99
C GLN A 490 27.38 -16.62 4.18
N LEU A 491 27.18 -17.11 5.41
CA LEU A 491 27.46 -16.34 6.63
C LEU A 491 28.94 -15.94 6.75
N ASP A 492 29.85 -16.79 6.28
CA ASP A 492 31.30 -16.56 6.34
C ASP A 492 31.76 -15.40 5.45
N VAL A 493 30.98 -15.08 4.42
CA VAL A 493 31.18 -13.87 3.61
C VAL A 493 30.27 -12.73 4.05
N MET A 494 29.70 -12.76 5.27
CA MET A 494 28.81 -11.75 5.84
C MET A 494 27.51 -11.51 5.06
N ASP A 495 26.96 -12.56 4.44
CA ASP A 495 25.64 -12.52 3.81
C ASP A 495 24.59 -13.24 4.66
N VAL A 496 23.36 -12.76 4.59
CA VAL A 496 22.21 -13.55 5.00
C VAL A 496 21.99 -14.64 3.95
N PRO A 497 21.91 -15.93 4.33
CA PRO A 497 21.73 -17.02 3.38
C PRO A 497 20.52 -16.85 2.46
N TYR A 498 20.75 -16.96 1.16
CA TYR A 498 19.76 -16.80 0.12
C TYR A 498 19.62 -18.08 -0.70
N PHE A 499 18.50 -18.78 -0.51
CA PHE A 499 18.16 -19.98 -1.28
C PHE A 499 16.92 -19.74 -2.14
N PHE A 500 16.84 -20.44 -3.26
CA PHE A 500 15.72 -20.31 -4.19
C PHE A 500 15.46 -21.59 -4.98
N ARG A 501 14.26 -21.69 -5.57
CA ARG A 501 13.82 -22.81 -6.42
C ARG A 501 13.09 -22.28 -7.66
N PRO A 502 13.06 -23.02 -8.78
CA PRO A 502 12.21 -22.66 -9.91
C PRO A 502 10.73 -22.73 -9.50
N VAL A 503 9.90 -21.81 -9.99
CA VAL A 503 8.46 -21.74 -9.65
C VAL A 503 7.70 -23.02 -10.03
N LEU A 504 8.17 -23.73 -11.06
CA LEU A 504 7.57 -24.99 -11.51
C LEU A 504 8.03 -26.22 -10.71
N GLY A 505 8.88 -26.04 -9.69
CA GLY A 505 9.53 -27.11 -8.95
C GLY A 505 10.93 -27.42 -9.49
N GLY A 506 11.77 -28.03 -8.65
CA GLY A 506 13.18 -28.30 -8.96
C GLY A 506 14.03 -28.41 -7.69
N PRO A 507 15.36 -28.57 -7.82
CA PRO A 507 16.26 -28.60 -6.66
C PRO A 507 16.29 -27.26 -5.93
N LEU A 508 16.65 -27.28 -4.65
CA LEU A 508 17.05 -26.08 -3.92
C LEU A 508 18.36 -25.57 -4.50
N MET A 509 18.48 -24.26 -4.69
CA MET A 509 19.67 -23.62 -5.26
C MET A 509 20.11 -22.43 -4.41
N ARG A 510 21.39 -22.07 -4.55
CA ARG A 510 21.97 -20.80 -4.12
C ARG A 510 22.80 -20.20 -5.25
N VAL A 511 23.20 -18.95 -5.14
CA VAL A 511 24.17 -18.36 -6.06
C VAL A 511 25.59 -18.74 -5.58
N GLY A 512 26.35 -19.44 -6.42
CA GLY A 512 27.77 -19.76 -6.18
C GLY A 512 28.69 -18.88 -7.01
N PRO A 513 29.98 -18.75 -6.68
CA PRO A 513 30.96 -18.05 -7.53
C PRO A 513 31.14 -18.78 -8.88
N PRO A 514 31.19 -18.10 -10.04
CA PRO A 514 31.20 -16.65 -10.28
C PRO A 514 29.80 -16.04 -10.60
N HIS A 515 28.81 -16.31 -9.74
CA HIS A 515 27.39 -15.89 -9.82
C HIS A 515 26.45 -16.80 -10.62
N THR A 516 26.73 -18.11 -10.63
CA THR A 516 25.86 -19.12 -11.24
C THR A 516 25.02 -19.86 -10.20
N PRO A 517 23.78 -20.27 -10.51
CA PRO A 517 23.00 -21.14 -9.64
C PRO A 517 23.71 -22.48 -9.39
N VAL A 518 23.80 -22.88 -8.12
CA VAL A 518 24.38 -24.15 -7.67
C VAL A 518 23.35 -24.90 -6.84
N SER A 519 23.13 -26.17 -7.15
CA SER A 519 22.21 -27.04 -6.42
C SER A 519 22.70 -27.35 -5.01
N VAL A 520 21.78 -27.25 -4.05
CA VAL A 520 21.97 -27.53 -2.63
C VAL A 520 21.21 -28.80 -2.27
N ARG A 521 21.83 -29.68 -1.47
CA ARG A 521 21.16 -30.88 -0.98
C ARG A 521 20.21 -30.48 0.16
N SER A 522 18.91 -30.66 -0.02
CA SER A 522 17.91 -30.46 1.04
C SER A 522 16.74 -31.43 0.87
N SER A 523 16.25 -31.96 1.99
CA SER A 523 15.09 -32.86 2.07
C SER A 523 13.79 -32.16 2.48
N ALA A 524 13.84 -30.86 2.80
CA ALA A 524 12.69 -30.13 3.32
C ALA A 524 11.65 -29.82 2.22
N GLN A 525 10.36 -30.11 2.49
CA GLN A 525 9.25 -29.67 1.65
C GLN A 525 9.01 -28.16 1.84
N MET A 526 9.70 -27.36 1.03
CA MET A 526 9.64 -25.89 1.03
C MET A 526 8.92 -25.37 -0.22
N PRO A 527 8.49 -24.09 -0.27
CA PRO A 527 7.95 -23.48 -1.48
C PRO A 527 8.83 -23.76 -2.72
N PRO A 528 8.25 -23.90 -3.91
CA PRO A 528 6.83 -23.72 -4.22
C PRO A 528 5.98 -24.97 -3.91
N SER A 529 4.78 -24.76 -3.36
CA SER A 529 3.77 -25.81 -3.20
C SER A 529 2.88 -25.90 -4.44
N LEU A 530 2.94 -27.04 -5.14
CA LEU A 530 2.07 -27.30 -6.29
C LEU A 530 0.59 -27.33 -5.90
N ALA A 531 0.26 -27.77 -4.68
CA ALA A 531 -1.11 -27.73 -4.18
C ALA A 531 -1.65 -26.29 -4.05
N VAL A 532 -0.79 -25.33 -3.68
CA VAL A 532 -1.16 -23.91 -3.65
C VAL A 532 -1.34 -23.36 -5.06
N ARG A 533 -0.40 -23.68 -5.96
CA ARG A 533 -0.43 -23.23 -7.36
C ARG A 533 -1.66 -23.75 -8.11
N ASP A 534 -1.93 -25.04 -7.97
CA ASP A 534 -2.87 -25.77 -8.84
C ASP A 534 -4.24 -25.97 -8.18
N GLY A 535 -4.34 -25.90 -6.85
CA GLY A 535 -5.55 -26.26 -6.12
C GLY A 535 -6.15 -25.14 -5.26
N ARG A 536 -5.35 -24.26 -4.65
CA ARG A 536 -5.92 -23.23 -3.74
C ARG A 536 -6.87 -22.29 -4.49
N GLY A 537 -7.94 -21.86 -3.82
CA GLY A 537 -8.91 -20.87 -4.32
C GLY A 537 -9.67 -21.28 -5.57
N HIS A 538 -9.94 -22.57 -5.75
CA HIS A 538 -10.92 -23.07 -6.72
C HIS A 538 -12.37 -22.98 -6.20
N ASP A 539 -12.55 -22.81 -4.88
CA ASP A 539 -13.86 -22.72 -4.21
C ASP A 539 -13.94 -21.52 -3.25
N LEU A 540 -15.16 -21.22 -2.78
CA LEU A 540 -15.43 -20.15 -1.83
C LEU A 540 -15.13 -20.51 -0.38
N ALA A 541 -15.06 -21.79 -0.03
CA ALA A 541 -14.82 -22.24 1.34
C ALA A 541 -13.40 -21.86 1.81
N GLY A 542 -12.42 -21.91 0.90
CA GLY A 542 -11.04 -21.56 1.19
C GLY A 542 -10.81 -20.11 1.67
N LEU A 543 -11.78 -19.20 1.52
CA LEU A 543 -11.68 -17.84 2.04
C LEU A 543 -11.97 -17.75 3.55
N GLY A 544 -12.75 -18.67 4.09
CA GLY A 544 -13.36 -18.54 5.41
C GLY A 544 -12.35 -18.34 6.56
N VAL A 545 -11.25 -19.08 6.54
CA VAL A 545 -10.17 -18.96 7.55
C VAL A 545 -9.55 -17.57 7.53
N ALA A 546 -9.30 -17.01 6.34
CA ALA A 546 -8.71 -15.68 6.21
C ALA A 546 -9.67 -14.57 6.70
N LEU A 547 -10.99 -14.72 6.47
CA LEU A 547 -11.99 -13.76 6.99
C LEU A 547 -12.04 -13.77 8.53
N ARG A 548 -12.02 -14.97 9.13
CA ARG A 548 -11.95 -15.11 10.59
C ARG A 548 -10.70 -14.45 11.12
N ASP A 549 -9.53 -14.78 10.58
CA ASP A 549 -8.24 -14.28 11.06
C ASP A 549 -8.14 -12.75 10.92
N ALA A 550 -8.61 -12.19 9.81
CA ALA A 550 -8.69 -10.73 9.62
C ALA A 550 -9.60 -10.07 10.66
N THR A 551 -10.73 -10.70 10.99
CA THR A 551 -11.64 -10.17 12.02
C THR A 551 -11.00 -10.27 13.41
N HIS A 552 -10.38 -11.41 13.72
CA HIS A 552 -9.73 -11.68 15.00
C HIS A 552 -8.65 -10.62 15.31
N TYR A 553 -7.80 -10.29 14.33
CA TYR A 553 -6.71 -9.33 14.48
C TYR A 553 -7.18 -7.94 14.94
N VAL A 554 -8.31 -7.45 14.45
CA VAL A 554 -8.82 -6.11 14.76
C VAL A 554 -9.94 -6.11 15.81
N TYR A 555 -10.24 -7.25 16.43
CA TYR A 555 -11.39 -7.39 17.34
C TYR A 555 -11.38 -6.33 18.44
N ASP A 556 -10.24 -6.08 19.10
CA ASP A 556 -10.14 -5.09 20.18
C ASP A 556 -10.28 -3.62 19.71
N ARG A 557 -10.24 -3.39 18.40
CA ARG A 557 -10.43 -2.08 17.75
C ARG A 557 -11.85 -1.89 17.23
N VAL A 558 -12.66 -2.94 17.27
CA VAL A 558 -14.04 -2.95 16.80
C VAL A 558 -14.94 -3.24 18.00
N VAL A 559 -15.85 -2.34 18.34
CA VAL A 559 -16.84 -2.62 19.39
C VAL A 559 -17.67 -3.85 18.96
N PRO A 560 -18.01 -4.80 19.85
CA PRO A 560 -18.94 -5.89 19.51
C PRO A 560 -20.24 -5.30 18.93
N CYS A 561 -20.44 -5.43 17.62
CA CYS A 561 -21.50 -4.74 16.92
C CYS A 561 -21.84 -5.40 15.57
N ALA A 562 -23.00 -5.01 15.03
CA ALA A 562 -23.38 -5.32 13.66
C ALA A 562 -22.87 -4.21 12.73
N LEU A 563 -21.90 -4.52 11.88
CA LEU A 563 -21.37 -3.61 10.87
C LEU A 563 -21.99 -3.92 9.51
N GLN A 564 -22.25 -2.89 8.71
CA GLN A 564 -22.76 -3.05 7.36
C GLN A 564 -22.17 -2.02 6.39
N SER A 565 -21.67 -2.49 5.25
CA SER A 565 -21.19 -1.65 4.14
C SER A 565 -21.29 -2.41 2.82
N ASP A 566 -21.76 -1.78 1.74
CA ASP A 566 -21.73 -2.32 0.36
C ASP A 566 -22.05 -3.82 0.24
N GLY A 567 -23.16 -4.25 0.85
CA GLY A 567 -23.62 -5.64 0.79
C GLY A 567 -22.84 -6.62 1.69
N ALA A 568 -21.84 -6.18 2.45
CA ALA A 568 -21.21 -6.94 3.53
C ALA A 568 -21.91 -6.65 4.86
N ARG A 569 -22.20 -7.69 5.65
CA ARG A 569 -22.79 -7.62 7.00
C ARG A 569 -21.96 -8.45 7.95
N VAL A 570 -21.35 -7.81 8.94
CA VAL A 570 -20.52 -8.46 9.95
C VAL A 570 -21.27 -8.44 11.28
N ARG A 571 -21.30 -9.57 11.99
CA ARG A 571 -21.83 -9.69 13.35
C ARG A 571 -20.81 -10.45 14.19
N LEU A 572 -20.34 -9.81 15.26
CA LEU A 572 -19.37 -10.40 16.18
C LEU A 572 -20.04 -10.58 17.54
N SER A 573 -20.10 -11.81 18.02
CA SER A 573 -20.65 -12.13 19.34
C SER A 573 -19.56 -12.03 20.40
N ASP A 574 -18.39 -12.58 20.09
CA ASP A 574 -17.18 -12.54 20.90
C ASP A 574 -15.94 -12.59 19.98
N ARG A 575 -14.74 -12.65 20.57
CA ARG A 575 -13.46 -12.65 19.85
C ARG A 575 -13.33 -13.82 18.85
N ASN A 576 -13.88 -14.97 19.20
CA ASN A 576 -13.74 -16.22 18.46
C ASN A 576 -15.01 -16.61 17.69
N THR A 577 -16.14 -15.95 17.94
CA THR A 577 -17.43 -16.30 17.34
C THR A 577 -18.00 -15.13 16.53
N GLY A 578 -18.22 -15.36 15.24
CA GLY A 578 -18.75 -14.33 14.35
C GLY A 578 -19.38 -14.87 13.06
N GLU A 579 -20.05 -13.95 12.36
CA GLU A 579 -20.67 -14.17 11.06
C GLU A 579 -20.35 -12.99 10.13
N VAL A 580 -20.01 -13.29 8.88
CA VAL A 580 -20.01 -12.30 7.80
C VAL A 580 -20.83 -12.79 6.62
N GLY A 581 -21.75 -11.95 6.14
CA GLY A 581 -22.56 -12.19 4.95
C GLY A 581 -22.24 -11.22 3.84
N PHE A 582 -22.08 -11.72 2.61
CA PHE A 582 -21.82 -10.92 1.41
C PHE A 582 -22.95 -11.07 0.40
N ASP A 583 -23.53 -9.95 0.00
CA ASP A 583 -24.56 -9.89 -1.03
C ASP A 583 -23.92 -10.15 -2.41
N TRP A 584 -24.57 -11.05 -3.16
CA TRP A 584 -24.28 -11.34 -4.55
C TRP A 584 -25.57 -11.17 -5.36
N PRO A 585 -25.88 -9.93 -5.79
CA PRO A 585 -27.15 -9.59 -6.45
C PRO A 585 -27.42 -10.39 -7.73
N GLU A 586 -26.39 -10.61 -8.55
CA GLU A 586 -26.47 -11.36 -9.81
C GLU A 586 -26.90 -12.80 -9.57
N ALA A 587 -26.34 -13.43 -8.52
CA ALA A 587 -26.72 -14.77 -8.10
C ALA A 587 -28.04 -14.80 -7.30
N ARG A 588 -28.56 -13.64 -6.87
CA ARG A 588 -29.69 -13.48 -5.93
C ARG A 588 -29.47 -14.25 -4.62
N ARG A 589 -28.23 -14.31 -4.17
CA ARG A 589 -27.82 -15.00 -2.94
C ARG A 589 -27.05 -14.05 -2.03
N ARG A 590 -27.04 -14.37 -0.76
CA ARG A 590 -26.03 -13.94 0.20
C ARG A 590 -25.15 -15.13 0.53
N VAL A 591 -23.84 -14.98 0.41
CA VAL A 591 -22.87 -15.98 0.89
C VAL A 591 -22.55 -15.64 2.33
N VAL A 592 -22.75 -16.56 3.25
CA VAL A 592 -22.56 -16.35 4.69
C VAL A 592 -21.48 -17.28 5.20
N TYR A 593 -20.47 -16.70 5.83
CA TYR A 593 -19.45 -17.39 6.58
C TYR A 593 -19.73 -17.23 8.06
N THR A 594 -19.75 -18.33 8.79
CA THR A 594 -19.87 -18.35 10.26
C THR A 594 -18.66 -19.08 10.82
N TRP A 595 -18.14 -18.62 11.94
CA TRP A 595 -17.02 -19.27 12.60
C TRP A 595 -17.17 -19.30 14.11
N ASP A 596 -16.55 -20.32 14.69
CA ASP A 596 -16.18 -20.41 16.10
C ASP A 596 -14.64 -20.54 16.19
N ARG A 597 -14.10 -20.89 17.36
CA ARG A 597 -12.65 -21.04 17.57
C ARG A 597 -12.02 -22.01 16.57
N ASP A 598 -12.68 -23.13 16.31
CA ASP A 598 -12.07 -24.28 15.65
C ASP A 598 -12.59 -24.49 14.22
N THR A 599 -13.81 -24.02 13.93
CA THR A 599 -14.53 -24.33 12.69
C THR A 599 -14.98 -23.09 11.96
N VAL A 600 -14.77 -23.07 10.63
CA VAL A 600 -15.42 -22.12 9.72
C VAL A 600 -16.41 -22.87 8.84
N ARG A 601 -17.62 -22.34 8.71
CA ARG A 601 -18.70 -22.90 7.89
C ARG A 601 -19.14 -21.86 6.86
N ILE A 602 -19.53 -22.33 5.68
CA ILE A 602 -20.09 -21.50 4.61
C ILE A 602 -21.49 -21.98 4.27
N ARG A 603 -22.42 -21.06 4.10
CA ARG A 603 -23.78 -21.32 3.60
C ARG A 603 -24.20 -20.25 2.61
N THR A 604 -25.29 -20.51 1.89
CA THR A 604 -25.93 -19.50 1.05
C THR A 604 -27.36 -19.29 1.47
N GLU A 605 -27.77 -18.04 1.47
CA GLU A 605 -29.13 -17.61 1.80
C GLU A 605 -29.74 -16.91 0.58
N PRO A 606 -31.05 -17.01 0.32
CA PRO A 606 -31.70 -16.15 -0.64
C PRO A 606 -31.49 -14.69 -0.28
N LEU A 607 -31.10 -13.85 -1.25
CA LEU A 607 -31.07 -12.41 -1.03
C LEU A 607 -32.52 -11.93 -0.89
N ALA A 608 -33.01 -11.82 0.34
CA ALA A 608 -34.36 -11.35 0.60
C ALA A 608 -34.49 -9.93 0.06
N ARG A 609 -35.33 -9.73 -0.97
CA ARG A 609 -35.79 -8.38 -1.31
C ARG A 609 -36.44 -7.81 -0.05
N PRO A 610 -36.20 -6.53 0.31
CA PRO A 610 -37.05 -5.91 1.32
C PRO A 610 -38.49 -6.14 0.87
N ALA A 611 -39.33 -6.66 1.77
CA ALA A 611 -40.76 -6.74 1.51
C ALA A 611 -41.20 -5.35 1.06
N LEU A 612 -41.98 -5.26 -0.03
CA LEU A 612 -42.51 -3.99 -0.50
C LEU A 612 -43.10 -3.27 0.71
N ALA A 613 -42.66 -2.04 0.98
CA ALA A 613 -43.22 -1.21 2.02
C ALA A 613 -44.60 -0.76 1.52
N LEU A 614 -45.59 -1.66 1.58
CA LEU A 614 -46.90 -1.48 0.96
C LEU A 614 -47.61 -0.23 1.49
N ASP A 615 -47.37 0.15 2.74
CA ASP A 615 -47.90 1.37 3.35
C ASP A 615 -47.27 2.62 2.75
N VAL A 616 -45.93 2.63 2.60
CA VAL A 616 -45.20 3.72 1.96
C VAL A 616 -45.63 3.85 0.50
N ARG A 617 -45.74 2.72 -0.22
CA ARG A 617 -46.24 2.69 -1.60
C ARG A 617 -47.67 3.24 -1.69
N ARG A 618 -48.59 2.75 -0.86
CA ARG A 618 -49.99 3.21 -0.84
C ARG A 618 -50.07 4.72 -0.62
N ARG A 619 -49.30 5.23 0.35
CA ARG A 619 -49.26 6.65 0.69
C ARG A 619 -48.64 7.51 -0.41
N LEU A 620 -47.51 7.09 -1.01
CA LEU A 620 -46.91 7.77 -2.16
C LEU A 620 -47.89 7.87 -3.34
N LEU A 621 -48.59 6.78 -3.66
CA LEU A 621 -49.57 6.78 -4.74
C LEU A 621 -50.81 7.61 -4.42
N ALA A 622 -51.23 7.69 -3.16
CA ALA A 622 -52.32 8.56 -2.73
C ALA A 622 -51.95 10.04 -2.86
N ILE A 623 -50.76 10.42 -2.36
CA ILE A 623 -50.22 11.78 -2.48
C ILE A 623 -50.14 12.18 -3.94
N ASP A 624 -49.57 11.32 -4.79
CA ASP A 624 -49.38 11.58 -6.22
C ASP A 624 -50.70 11.80 -6.97
N ARG A 625 -51.75 11.03 -6.65
CA ARG A 625 -53.09 11.22 -7.24
C ARG A 625 -53.70 12.56 -6.83
N VAL A 626 -53.62 12.91 -5.54
CA VAL A 626 -54.20 14.17 -5.04
C VAL A 626 -53.41 15.38 -5.57
N ASP A 627 -52.08 15.32 -5.57
CA ASP A 627 -51.21 16.36 -6.15
C ASP A 627 -51.53 16.57 -7.65
N ALA A 628 -51.64 15.49 -8.43
CA ALA A 628 -51.99 15.58 -9.85
C ALA A 628 -53.38 16.19 -10.09
N ALA A 629 -54.38 15.83 -9.28
CA ALA A 629 -55.73 16.37 -9.39
C ALA A 629 -55.77 17.88 -9.06
N LEU A 630 -55.13 18.29 -7.96
CA LEU A 630 -55.03 19.69 -7.55
C LEU A 630 -54.25 20.52 -8.58
N ARG A 631 -53.11 20.02 -9.09
CA ARG A 631 -52.34 20.72 -10.14
C ARG A 631 -53.10 20.86 -11.44
N THR A 632 -53.87 19.83 -11.84
CA THR A 632 -54.71 19.91 -13.03
C THR A 632 -55.75 21.00 -12.87
N ARG A 633 -56.48 21.01 -11.75
CA ARG A 633 -57.47 22.06 -11.44
C ARG A 633 -56.84 23.45 -11.42
N TRP A 634 -55.69 23.59 -10.77
CA TRP A 634 -54.98 24.87 -10.69
C TRP A 634 -54.52 25.35 -12.07
N ALA A 635 -53.97 24.46 -12.89
CA ALA A 635 -53.59 24.77 -14.27
C ALA A 635 -54.81 25.17 -15.13
N THR A 636 -55.95 24.48 -15.00
CA THR A 636 -57.19 24.84 -15.72
C THR A 636 -57.70 26.24 -15.33
N SER A 637 -57.48 26.68 -14.10
CA SER A 637 -57.78 28.06 -13.68
C SER A 637 -56.78 29.10 -14.20
N GLY A 638 -55.76 28.71 -14.97
CA GLY A 638 -54.66 29.62 -15.32
C GLY A 638 -53.85 30.03 -14.08
N PHE A 639 -53.77 29.13 -13.08
CA PHE A 639 -53.10 29.35 -11.79
C PHE A 639 -53.74 30.45 -10.90
N SER A 640 -54.98 30.85 -11.17
CA SER A 640 -55.67 31.90 -10.41
C SER A 640 -56.46 31.40 -9.18
N ASP A 641 -56.78 30.10 -9.10
CA ASP A 641 -57.49 29.50 -7.95
C ASP A 641 -56.56 29.42 -6.72
N LYS A 642 -56.61 30.46 -5.87
CA LYS A 642 -55.79 30.57 -4.65
C LYS A 642 -56.04 29.42 -3.67
N GLU A 643 -57.28 29.00 -3.50
CA GLU A 643 -57.64 27.91 -2.57
C GLU A 643 -57.00 26.60 -3.01
N THR A 644 -57.03 26.29 -4.31
CA THR A 644 -56.35 25.12 -4.85
C THR A 644 -54.83 25.22 -4.70
N GLY A 645 -54.25 26.41 -4.89
CA GLY A 645 -52.82 26.67 -4.65
C GLY A 645 -52.39 26.41 -3.21
N GLU A 646 -53.13 26.94 -2.22
CA GLU A 646 -52.87 26.73 -0.79
C GLU A 646 -53.02 25.26 -0.37
N ARG A 647 -54.05 24.57 -0.87
CA ARG A 647 -54.24 23.13 -0.63
C ARG A 647 -53.08 22.30 -1.19
N LEU A 648 -52.59 22.65 -2.38
CA LEU A 648 -51.46 21.99 -3.01
C LEU A 648 -50.16 22.20 -2.22
N GLN A 649 -49.90 23.44 -1.79
CA GLN A 649 -48.76 23.78 -0.93
C GLN A 649 -48.79 22.99 0.38
N SER A 650 -49.93 22.99 1.07
CA SER A 650 -50.13 22.24 2.32
C SER A 650 -49.90 20.73 2.15
N LEU A 651 -50.46 20.13 1.09
CA LEU A 651 -50.26 18.72 0.75
C LEU A 651 -48.78 18.39 0.54
N THR A 652 -48.10 19.16 -0.32
CA THR A 652 -46.69 18.89 -0.66
C THR A 652 -45.76 19.10 0.53
N GLY A 653 -45.99 20.11 1.36
CA GLY A 653 -45.21 20.35 2.58
C GLY A 653 -45.36 19.23 3.61
N ALA A 654 -46.59 18.76 3.85
CA ALA A 654 -46.83 17.61 4.74
C ALA A 654 -46.26 16.30 4.18
N ALA A 655 -46.37 16.10 2.86
CA ALA A 655 -45.81 14.95 2.17
C ALA A 655 -44.27 14.95 2.18
N ALA A 656 -43.62 16.11 2.06
CA ALA A 656 -42.17 16.24 2.11
C ALA A 656 -41.61 15.87 3.50
N ARG A 657 -42.23 16.38 4.59
CA ARG A 657 -41.85 15.99 5.96
C ARG A 657 -41.99 14.48 6.20
N TRP A 658 -43.09 13.90 5.71
CA TRP A 658 -43.26 12.46 5.79
C TRP A 658 -42.24 11.67 4.96
N LEU A 659 -41.89 12.17 3.76
CA LEU A 659 -40.87 11.55 2.91
C LEU A 659 -39.50 11.59 3.59
N GLU A 660 -39.17 12.65 4.32
CA GLU A 660 -37.95 12.73 5.13
C GLU A 660 -37.87 11.58 6.15
N ASP A 661 -38.95 11.29 6.86
CA ASP A 661 -39.01 10.14 7.78
C ASP A 661 -38.88 8.79 7.07
N VAL A 662 -39.38 8.69 5.84
CA VAL A 662 -39.23 7.48 5.01
C VAL A 662 -37.76 7.33 4.58
N VAL A 663 -37.13 8.42 4.14
CA VAL A 663 -35.73 8.43 3.72
C VAL A 663 -34.80 8.10 4.87
N LYS A 664 -35.03 8.66 6.07
CA LYS A 664 -34.26 8.34 7.28
C LYS A 664 -34.35 6.87 7.67
N ARG A 665 -35.51 6.23 7.48
CA ARG A 665 -35.74 4.83 7.87
C ARG A 665 -35.35 3.80 6.83
N HIS A 666 -35.52 4.12 5.54
CA HIS A 666 -35.44 3.14 4.47
C HIS A 666 -34.45 3.51 3.36
N GLY A 667 -33.79 4.65 3.45
CA GLY A 667 -33.13 5.27 2.30
C GLY A 667 -34.16 5.71 1.25
N TRP A 668 -33.70 5.94 0.03
CA TRP A 668 -34.60 6.40 -1.02
C TRP A 668 -35.63 5.32 -1.40
N PRO A 669 -36.94 5.64 -1.46
CA PRO A 669 -37.98 4.69 -1.84
C PRO A 669 -37.97 4.41 -3.35
N GLY A 670 -36.96 3.66 -3.82
CA GLY A 670 -36.80 3.23 -5.20
C GLY A 670 -37.71 2.04 -5.58
N ARG A 671 -37.55 1.50 -6.79
CA ARG A 671 -38.42 0.45 -7.34
C ARG A 671 -38.45 -0.79 -6.45
N ALA A 672 -37.35 -1.15 -5.82
CA ALA A 672 -37.24 -2.31 -4.95
C ALA A 672 -38.11 -2.17 -3.70
N LEU A 673 -38.22 -0.96 -3.12
CA LEU A 673 -38.94 -0.71 -1.88
C LEU A 673 -40.45 -0.48 -2.10
N VAL A 674 -40.83 0.27 -3.14
CA VAL A 674 -42.23 0.73 -3.33
C VAL A 674 -42.79 0.44 -4.72
N GLY A 675 -42.08 -0.33 -5.54
CA GLY A 675 -42.45 -0.62 -6.92
C GLY A 675 -42.23 0.57 -7.87
N PRO A 676 -42.26 0.35 -9.19
CA PRO A 676 -41.95 1.39 -10.17
C PRO A 676 -42.85 2.63 -10.05
N ALA A 677 -44.14 2.43 -9.77
CA ALA A 677 -45.11 3.51 -9.64
C ALA A 677 -44.88 4.35 -8.38
N GLY A 678 -44.60 3.71 -7.24
CA GLY A 678 -44.28 4.40 -5.99
C GLY A 678 -42.97 5.18 -6.10
N ALA A 679 -41.96 4.60 -6.73
CA ALA A 679 -40.66 5.24 -6.91
C ALA A 679 -40.74 6.49 -7.80
N ALA A 680 -41.55 6.41 -8.87
CA ALA A 680 -41.83 7.57 -9.71
C ALA A 680 -42.65 8.65 -8.98
N ALA A 681 -43.59 8.26 -8.11
CA ALA A 681 -44.34 9.18 -7.26
C ALA A 681 -43.44 9.91 -6.24
N ALA A 682 -42.48 9.22 -5.62
CA ALA A 682 -41.49 9.83 -4.73
C ALA A 682 -40.62 10.87 -5.47
N CYS A 683 -40.17 10.56 -6.69
CA CYS A 683 -39.42 11.51 -7.50
C CYS A 683 -40.24 12.74 -7.87
N ARG A 684 -41.54 12.59 -8.17
CA ARG A 684 -42.44 13.72 -8.43
C ARG A 684 -42.68 14.57 -7.19
N LEU A 685 -42.88 13.93 -6.03
CA LEU A 685 -43.01 14.63 -4.76
C LEU A 685 -41.80 15.53 -4.49
N VAL A 686 -40.57 15.06 -4.70
CA VAL A 686 -39.38 15.91 -4.53
C VAL A 686 -39.34 17.09 -5.51
N GLN A 687 -39.73 16.87 -6.77
CA GLN A 687 -39.83 17.96 -7.76
C GLN A 687 -40.84 19.03 -7.37
N HIS A 688 -41.89 18.62 -6.65
CA HIS A 688 -43.06 19.43 -6.33
C HIS A 688 -43.01 20.02 -4.92
N ALA A 689 -42.16 19.47 -4.06
CA ALA A 689 -42.07 19.85 -2.66
C ALA A 689 -41.55 21.28 -2.52
N GLU A 690 -42.24 22.04 -1.67
CA GLU A 690 -41.76 23.30 -1.10
C GLU A 690 -41.26 22.97 0.31
N GLY A 691 -39.94 23.03 0.51
CA GLY A 691 -39.29 22.55 1.73
C GLY A 691 -37.78 22.86 1.73
N PRO A 692 -37.06 22.47 2.81
CA PRO A 692 -35.64 22.75 2.96
C PRO A 692 -34.83 22.26 1.76
N LEU A 693 -34.06 23.17 1.20
CA LEU A 693 -33.34 22.96 -0.05
C LEU A 693 -32.22 21.90 0.13
N GLU A 694 -31.65 21.82 1.34
CA GLU A 694 -30.69 20.79 1.75
C GLU A 694 -31.25 19.36 1.64
N PHE A 695 -32.45 19.11 2.17
CA PHE A 695 -33.09 17.79 2.10
C PHE A 695 -33.36 17.36 0.65
N GLN A 696 -33.68 18.30 -0.23
CA GLN A 696 -33.92 17.98 -1.64
C GLN A 696 -32.63 17.65 -2.40
N HIS A 697 -31.53 18.34 -2.09
CA HIS A 697 -30.19 17.96 -2.60
C HIS A 697 -29.75 16.59 -2.07
N GLU A 698 -30.06 16.28 -0.81
CA GLU A 698 -29.85 14.94 -0.27
C GLU A 698 -30.68 13.89 -1.03
N CYS A 699 -31.97 14.17 -1.29
CA CYS A 699 -32.82 13.31 -2.10
C CYS A 699 -32.26 13.13 -3.52
N LEU A 700 -31.76 14.19 -4.17
CA LEU A 700 -31.14 14.09 -5.49
C LEU A 700 -29.94 13.14 -5.47
N ARG A 701 -29.05 13.25 -4.47
CA ARG A 701 -27.90 12.34 -4.31
C ARG A 701 -28.35 10.88 -4.18
N LEU A 702 -29.41 10.62 -3.42
CA LEU A 702 -29.96 9.28 -3.24
C LEU A 702 -30.68 8.75 -4.50
N ILE A 703 -31.35 9.63 -5.26
CA ILE A 703 -31.99 9.28 -6.54
C ILE A 703 -30.92 8.90 -7.58
N GLU A 704 -29.80 9.63 -7.63
CA GLU A 704 -28.65 9.30 -8.48
C GLU A 704 -28.04 7.94 -8.11
N GLU A 705 -27.95 7.65 -6.82
CA GLU A 705 -27.47 6.35 -6.32
C GLU A 705 -28.44 5.21 -6.70
N ALA A 706 -29.73 5.41 -6.49
CA ALA A 706 -30.76 4.47 -6.92
C ALA A 706 -30.75 4.27 -8.45
N ALA A 707 -30.47 5.31 -9.23
CA ALA A 707 -30.36 5.20 -10.69
C ALA A 707 -29.10 4.43 -11.13
N ARG A 708 -27.95 4.68 -10.49
CA ARG A 708 -26.70 3.90 -10.67
C ARG A 708 -26.92 2.42 -10.38
N ASN A 709 -27.72 2.10 -9.36
CA ASN A 709 -28.05 0.74 -8.94
C ASN A 709 -29.18 0.09 -9.77
N GLY A 710 -29.69 0.76 -10.81
CA GLY A 710 -30.78 0.25 -11.66
C GLY A 710 -32.15 0.20 -10.97
N ASP A 711 -32.29 0.80 -9.79
CA ASP A 711 -33.52 0.85 -9.01
C ASP A 711 -34.43 2.03 -9.41
N LEU A 712 -33.91 2.96 -10.21
CA LEU A 712 -34.65 4.03 -10.88
C LEU A 712 -34.13 4.28 -12.30
N PRO A 713 -34.99 4.72 -13.23
CA PRO A 713 -34.52 5.15 -14.53
C PRO A 713 -33.88 6.54 -14.44
N TRP A 714 -32.72 6.71 -15.08
CA TRP A 714 -31.94 7.97 -15.11
C TRP A 714 -32.73 9.23 -15.50
N ARG A 715 -33.80 9.10 -16.29
CA ARG A 715 -34.71 10.24 -16.56
C ARG A 715 -35.27 10.90 -15.29
N GLN A 716 -35.42 10.17 -14.19
CA GLN A 716 -35.91 10.74 -12.92
C GLN A 716 -34.87 11.67 -12.29
N VAL A 717 -33.58 11.36 -12.43
CA VAL A 717 -32.48 12.26 -12.04
C VAL A 717 -32.63 13.57 -12.80
N ALA A 718 -32.76 13.52 -14.14
CA ALA A 718 -32.92 14.72 -14.95
C ALA A 718 -34.09 15.62 -14.50
N TYR A 719 -35.25 15.03 -14.23
CA TYR A 719 -36.43 15.77 -13.77
C TYR A 719 -36.23 16.48 -12.42
N VAL A 720 -35.53 15.85 -11.48
CA VAL A 720 -35.25 16.42 -10.15
C VAL A 720 -34.12 17.43 -10.23
N THR A 721 -33.05 17.13 -10.96
CA THR A 721 -31.92 18.05 -11.19
C THR A 721 -32.40 19.38 -11.75
N ASP A 722 -33.20 19.38 -12.82
CA ASP A 722 -33.70 20.63 -13.40
C ASP A 722 -34.65 21.38 -12.46
N ALA A 723 -35.46 20.66 -11.66
CA ALA A 723 -36.33 21.29 -10.66
C ALA A 723 -35.52 22.06 -9.60
N LEU A 724 -34.46 21.43 -9.07
CA LEU A 724 -33.61 22.04 -8.05
C LEU A 724 -32.76 23.17 -8.62
N ARG A 725 -32.23 23.02 -9.84
CA ARG A 725 -31.48 24.11 -10.49
C ARG A 725 -32.32 25.38 -10.64
N ILE A 726 -33.59 25.26 -11.04
CA ILE A 726 -34.47 26.42 -11.15
C ILE A 726 -34.72 27.06 -9.78
N ARG A 727 -34.90 26.24 -8.74
CA ARG A 727 -35.00 26.75 -7.35
C ARG A 727 -33.73 27.44 -6.88
N ASP A 728 -32.56 26.98 -7.34
CA ASP A 728 -31.26 27.59 -7.09
C ASP A 728 -30.97 28.81 -8.00
N ALA A 729 -31.96 29.28 -8.77
CA ALA A 729 -31.81 30.33 -9.78
C ALA A 729 -30.71 30.05 -10.83
N ARG A 730 -30.48 28.76 -11.13
CA ARG A 730 -29.52 28.28 -12.14
C ARG A 730 -30.24 27.79 -13.40
N PRO A 731 -29.61 27.92 -14.59
CA PRO A 731 -30.11 27.28 -15.79
C PRO A 731 -30.24 25.78 -15.63
N GLN A 732 -31.28 25.20 -16.22
CA GLN A 732 -31.52 23.75 -16.22
C GLN A 732 -30.58 23.04 -17.20
N LEU A 733 -30.38 21.73 -17.02
CA LEU A 733 -29.48 20.94 -17.88
C LEU A 733 -30.22 20.19 -18.97
N TYR A 734 -31.37 19.61 -18.64
CA TYR A 734 -32.05 18.64 -19.51
C TYR A 734 -33.32 19.18 -20.15
N GLY A 735 -33.72 20.42 -19.84
CA GLY A 735 -34.89 21.06 -20.46
C GLY A 735 -36.22 20.44 -20.02
N THR A 736 -36.32 19.95 -18.79
CA THR A 736 -37.55 19.27 -18.32
C THR A 736 -38.60 20.20 -17.73
N LYS A 737 -38.27 21.46 -17.43
CA LYS A 737 -39.17 22.43 -16.81
C LYS A 737 -39.47 23.60 -17.74
N PHE A 738 -40.73 24.02 -17.73
CA PHE A 738 -41.28 25.03 -18.63
C PHE A 738 -41.96 26.15 -17.83
N ARG A 739 -42.03 27.34 -18.43
CA ARG A 739 -42.77 28.50 -17.95
C ARG A 739 -43.68 29.03 -19.04
N LEU A 740 -44.75 29.70 -18.62
CA LEU A 740 -45.58 30.47 -19.53
C LEU A 740 -45.01 31.89 -19.61
N GLN A 741 -44.55 32.30 -20.79
CA GLN A 741 -44.09 33.66 -21.05
C GLN A 741 -44.89 34.21 -22.23
N GLU A 742 -45.59 35.33 -22.02
CA GLU A 742 -46.42 35.99 -23.05
C GLU A 742 -47.42 35.03 -23.76
N GLY A 743 -48.06 34.15 -22.98
CA GLY A 743 -49.01 33.16 -23.50
C GLY A 743 -48.37 31.97 -24.22
N LYS A 744 -47.04 31.91 -24.34
CA LYS A 744 -46.30 30.78 -24.94
C LYS A 744 -45.63 29.93 -23.87
N LEU A 745 -45.78 28.62 -23.98
CA LEU A 745 -45.11 27.67 -23.09
C LEU A 745 -43.70 27.37 -23.64
N GLU A 746 -42.69 27.81 -22.90
CA GLU A 746 -41.27 27.69 -23.26
C GLU A 746 -40.44 27.07 -22.12
N PRO A 747 -39.35 26.35 -22.43
CA PRO A 747 -38.47 25.83 -21.39
C PRO A 747 -37.82 26.98 -20.61
N TRP A 748 -37.59 26.79 -19.31
CA TRP A 748 -36.68 27.66 -18.55
C TRP A 748 -35.28 27.68 -19.18
N PRO A 749 -34.45 28.73 -18.93
CA PRO A 749 -33.10 28.83 -19.50
C PRO A 749 -32.31 27.54 -19.32
N ILE A 750 -31.72 27.05 -20.42
CA ILE A 750 -30.93 25.83 -20.46
C ILE A 750 -29.46 26.22 -20.53
N GLU A 751 -28.61 25.60 -19.73
CA GLU A 751 -27.18 25.96 -19.65
C GLU A 751 -26.45 25.74 -20.98
N GLN A 752 -26.72 24.62 -21.65
CA GLN A 752 -26.11 24.25 -22.93
C GLN A 752 -27.20 23.82 -23.93
N PRO A 753 -27.98 24.75 -24.50
CA PRO A 753 -29.10 24.42 -25.38
C PRO A 753 -28.69 23.56 -26.58
N ALA A 754 -27.50 23.81 -27.15
CA ALA A 754 -26.97 23.06 -28.29
C ALA A 754 -26.68 21.58 -27.99
N ARG A 755 -26.45 21.24 -26.71
CA ARG A 755 -26.11 19.86 -26.27
C ARG A 755 -27.24 19.16 -25.54
N VAL A 756 -28.39 19.81 -25.37
CA VAL A 756 -29.49 19.27 -24.56
C VAL A 756 -29.97 17.90 -25.06
N ASP A 757 -30.05 17.71 -26.38
CA ASP A 757 -30.51 16.44 -26.97
C ASP A 757 -29.45 15.32 -26.89
N GLU A 758 -28.16 15.67 -26.86
CA GLU A 758 -27.07 14.73 -26.56
C GLU A 758 -27.20 14.21 -25.12
N LEU A 759 -27.36 15.13 -24.15
CA LEU A 759 -27.54 14.81 -22.74
C LEU A 759 -28.81 13.96 -22.51
N ARG A 760 -29.93 14.34 -23.14
CA ARG A 760 -31.20 13.60 -23.06
C ARG A 760 -31.08 12.19 -23.64
N ARG A 761 -30.35 12.03 -24.75
CA ARG A 761 -30.10 10.71 -25.35
C ARG A 761 -29.33 9.79 -24.41
N GLY A 762 -28.31 10.32 -23.72
CA GLY A 762 -27.55 9.58 -22.70
C GLY A 762 -28.43 9.00 -21.58
N LEU A 763 -29.54 9.66 -21.27
CA LEU A 763 -30.52 9.23 -20.24
C LEU A 763 -31.75 8.51 -20.81
N ARG A 764 -31.73 8.15 -22.10
CA ARG A 764 -32.86 7.54 -22.85
C ARG A 764 -34.14 8.37 -22.81
N MET A 765 -34.00 9.69 -22.91
CA MET A 765 -35.10 10.64 -23.00
C MET A 765 -35.36 11.03 -24.46
N GLU A 766 -36.62 11.36 -24.79
CA GLU A 766 -36.97 11.87 -26.11
C GLU A 766 -36.36 13.26 -26.37
N PRO A 767 -36.14 13.68 -27.62
CA PRO A 767 -35.64 15.02 -27.94
C PRO A 767 -36.50 16.14 -27.34
N LEU A 768 -35.86 17.25 -26.95
CA LEU A 768 -36.51 18.38 -26.29
C LEU A 768 -37.65 18.95 -27.14
N ALA A 769 -37.47 19.06 -28.46
CA ALA A 769 -38.51 19.57 -29.36
C ALA A 769 -39.81 18.74 -29.32
N ARG A 770 -39.69 17.40 -29.28
CA ARG A 770 -40.84 16.48 -29.17
C ARG A 770 -41.50 16.60 -27.79
N TYR A 771 -40.69 16.69 -26.74
CA TYR A 771 -41.18 16.89 -25.38
C TYR A 771 -41.95 18.22 -25.23
N ALA A 772 -41.38 19.31 -25.77
CA ALA A 772 -41.99 20.64 -25.78
C ALA A 772 -43.32 20.66 -26.53
N SER A 773 -43.39 20.02 -27.70
CA SER A 773 -44.63 19.88 -28.46
C SER A 773 -45.74 19.21 -27.63
N ARG A 774 -45.43 18.09 -26.96
CA ARG A 774 -46.39 17.39 -26.08
C ARG A 774 -46.87 18.26 -24.91
N LEU A 775 -45.97 19.04 -24.30
CA LEU A 775 -46.33 19.95 -23.22
C LEU A 775 -47.23 21.08 -23.71
N ARG A 776 -46.92 21.68 -24.87
CA ARG A 776 -47.72 22.75 -25.48
C ARG A 776 -49.13 22.27 -25.81
N SER A 777 -49.28 21.10 -26.44
CA SER A 777 -50.60 20.52 -26.74
C SER A 777 -51.45 20.29 -25.49
N ARG A 778 -50.84 20.16 -24.31
CA ARG A 778 -51.53 19.83 -23.05
C ARG A 778 -51.75 21.02 -22.13
N TYR A 779 -50.85 21.99 -22.13
CA TYR A 779 -50.80 23.05 -21.12
C TYR A 779 -50.69 24.46 -21.68
N GLN A 780 -50.52 24.65 -23.00
CA GLN A 780 -50.55 25.99 -23.57
C GLN A 780 -52.02 26.45 -23.66
N PRO A 781 -52.38 27.62 -23.12
CA PRO A 781 -53.71 28.19 -23.29
C PRO A 781 -54.01 28.37 -24.77
N GLN A 782 -55.18 27.93 -25.22
CA GLN A 782 -55.62 28.23 -26.58
C GLN A 782 -55.99 29.72 -26.65
N SER A 783 -55.33 30.48 -27.51
CA SER A 783 -55.77 31.82 -27.86
C SER A 783 -57.10 31.68 -28.60
N GLY A 784 -58.19 32.18 -28.00
CA GLY A 784 -59.46 32.38 -28.68
C GLY A 784 -59.34 33.47 -29.73
#